data_AF-A0A6B2M4G7-F1
#
_entry.id   AF-A0A6B2M4G7-F1
#
_cell.length_a   1.000
_cell.length_b   1.000
_cell.length_c   1.000
_cell.angle_alpha   90.00
_cell.angle_beta   90.00
_cell.angle_gamma   90.00
#
_symmetry.space_group_name_H-M   'P 1'
#
loop_
_entity.id
_entity.type
_entity.pdbx_description
1 polymer ?
#
loop_
_entity_poly.entity_id
_entity_poly.type
_entity_poly.pdbx_seq_one_letter_code
_entity_poly.pdbx_strand_id
1 'polypeptide(L)'
;MNFKNLPIICLLIPIATGQLSGSPVDPDNRWQMRDYFNAVYQYGSNFEMEWTGNYGSGRAGSLSADWQEATLNRINFYREMAGVPSDVVFDPVLSEKSQKSAFMMSANNNYSHTPPSNWLYWSQDAYDAAYNGNLALGSTGIDSIRGYMSDYGSNNKAVGHRRWILYPNTSVMGSGDVPGTDPSTRPASNVLWVIPQTFGERPETRDEFVAWPPRGYVPSELVYSRWSFSHPDADFSNATVSMVSNGQSVPVRIDSRQNGYGDNTIVWIPNGMSTSGFVTWPTPASDQPVEVTVNSVRINGVTRSFTYTVTIFDPDNAGSGEFHSTGYPVGPVLVDYPSEFAVSSRPFAEGVQGRVIEAEPYTTVLDAEDGFQPFEADTSGGYSIVQNGRRANGHSAYQLANPDATTQTLTHPDTFIVKDGQPRLYFNSSLAWATSDQVARVEINAGSSENWQEIWRLTGLVQSNNDFTSETLDLSEWSGKTVRIRFRYSLEGTSYYAGSSSNSGWVIDDISLSGVDRVAEIDELPAQMGTNSLHITFDSNEPAFLQTRDFAFGGFPLDWGPIVEVEPVTYSGIENSNTGNWEWDPVFGYNQQLDLDWTYASALGWINTDNFPWVCTTSGWFRYMHGSVDKGLWLYSPEWGFVYTDSGMSERFRYAPFTSESSSSFGN
;
A
#
# COMPACT_ATOMS: atom_id res chain seq x y z
N MET A 1 -38.33 18.76 -20.43
CA MET A 1 -37.61 19.88 -19.78
C MET A 1 -36.29 19.34 -19.29
N ASN A 2 -35.21 20.10 -19.50
CA ASN A 2 -33.87 19.77 -19.01
C ASN A 2 -33.87 19.53 -17.51
N PHE A 3 -33.44 18.35 -17.07
CA PHE A 3 -33.03 18.08 -15.69
C PHE A 3 -31.62 17.49 -15.71
N LYS A 4 -30.66 18.37 -16.01
CA LYS A 4 -29.30 18.25 -15.44
C LYS A 4 -29.36 18.94 -14.07
N ASN A 5 -28.72 18.33 -13.08
CA ASN A 5 -28.43 18.83 -11.73
C ASN A 5 -29.53 18.63 -10.68
N LEU A 6 -29.43 17.53 -9.93
CA LEU A 6 -29.76 17.50 -8.50
C LEU A 6 -28.63 16.75 -7.77
N PRO A 7 -28.15 17.26 -6.62
CA PRO A 7 -26.91 16.82 -6.01
C PRO A 7 -27.11 15.53 -5.23
N ILE A 8 -26.25 14.54 -5.48
CA ILE A 8 -26.03 13.43 -4.55
C ILE A 8 -25.58 14.07 -3.24
N ILE A 9 -26.40 13.97 -2.19
CA ILE A 9 -25.95 14.22 -0.83
C ILE A 9 -25.04 13.05 -0.48
N CYS A 10 -23.78 13.22 -0.87
CA CYS A 10 -22.66 12.42 -0.43
C CYS A 10 -22.60 12.62 1.08
N LEU A 11 -23.07 11.63 1.85
CA LEU A 11 -22.58 11.45 3.19
C LEU A 11 -21.09 11.21 3.01
N LEU A 12 -20.30 12.28 3.17
CA LEU A 12 -18.87 12.22 3.35
C LEU A 12 -18.63 11.40 4.61
N ILE A 13 -18.63 10.08 4.44
CA ILE A 13 -17.86 9.19 5.32
C ILE A 13 -16.43 9.73 5.21
N PRO A 14 -15.72 9.92 6.34
CA PRO A 14 -14.35 10.39 6.27
C PRO A 14 -13.60 9.48 5.32
N ILE A 15 -12.95 10.05 4.31
CA ILE A 15 -11.78 9.41 3.71
C ILE A 15 -10.96 8.95 4.90
N ALA A 16 -10.61 7.67 4.96
CA ALA A 16 -9.78 7.13 6.02
C ALA A 16 -8.53 8.00 6.11
N THR A 17 -8.48 8.88 7.12
CA THR A 17 -7.26 9.55 7.55
C THR A 17 -6.43 8.38 8.05
N GLY A 18 -5.42 7.97 7.29
CA GLY A 18 -4.65 6.76 7.55
C GLY A 18 -3.77 6.95 8.78
N GLN A 19 -4.35 7.30 9.92
CA GLN A 19 -3.66 7.44 11.17
C GLN A 19 -3.73 6.08 11.86
N LEU A 20 -2.56 5.52 12.17
CA LEU A 20 -2.45 4.29 12.94
C LEU A 20 -3.35 4.35 14.19
N SER A 21 -4.34 3.48 14.21
CA SER A 21 -5.30 3.33 15.31
C SER A 21 -5.77 1.88 15.31
N GLY A 22 -5.93 1.24 16.48
CA GLY A 22 -6.32 -0.18 16.51
C GLY A 22 -5.53 -0.99 17.52
N SER A 23 -5.67 -2.31 17.44
CA SER A 23 -4.92 -3.21 18.31
C SER A 23 -3.44 -3.23 17.88
N PRO A 24 -2.49 -3.28 18.84
CA PRO A 24 -1.06 -3.38 18.51
C PRO A 24 -0.78 -4.55 17.57
N VAL A 25 0.18 -4.38 16.67
CA VAL A 25 0.59 -5.45 15.76
C VAL A 25 1.30 -6.56 16.55
N ASP A 26 0.99 -7.83 16.24
CA ASP A 26 1.68 -8.95 16.84
C ASP A 26 2.99 -9.21 16.06
N PRO A 27 4.17 -8.90 16.65
CA PRO A 27 5.44 -9.11 15.97
C PRO A 27 5.72 -10.60 15.72
N ASP A 28 5.04 -11.52 16.40
CA ASP A 28 5.23 -12.96 16.23
C ASP A 28 4.31 -13.54 15.14
N ASN A 29 3.44 -12.71 14.53
CA ASN A 29 2.59 -13.08 13.41
C ASN A 29 3.18 -12.60 12.07
N ARG A 30 3.84 -13.51 11.35
CA ARG A 30 4.47 -13.22 10.05
C ARG A 30 3.54 -12.52 9.06
N TRP A 31 2.32 -13.04 8.91
CA TRP A 31 1.35 -12.52 7.96
C TRP A 31 0.96 -11.08 8.32
N GLN A 32 0.65 -10.84 9.59
CA GLN A 32 0.32 -9.50 10.06
C GLN A 32 1.49 -8.52 9.84
N MET A 33 2.73 -8.95 10.09
CA MET A 33 3.91 -8.10 9.89
C MET A 33 4.20 -7.82 8.41
N ARG A 34 3.94 -8.78 7.52
CA ARG A 34 4.03 -8.60 6.07
C ARG A 34 2.99 -7.58 5.58
N ASP A 35 1.73 -7.77 5.94
CA ASP A 35 0.64 -6.88 5.52
C ASP A 35 0.81 -5.48 6.16
N TYR A 36 1.32 -5.39 7.39
CA TYR A 36 1.65 -4.12 8.04
C TYR A 36 2.76 -3.36 7.29
N PHE A 37 3.80 -4.07 6.87
CA PHE A 37 4.85 -3.48 6.03
C PHE A 37 4.30 -3.02 4.67
N ASN A 38 3.57 -3.88 3.96
CA ASN A 38 3.09 -3.55 2.61
C ASN A 38 2.06 -2.42 2.61
N ALA A 39 1.18 -2.34 3.62
CA ALA A 39 0.13 -1.33 3.70
C ALA A 39 0.59 -0.03 4.36
N VAL A 40 1.26 -0.11 5.51
CA VAL A 40 1.56 1.06 6.35
C VAL A 40 2.91 1.66 6.02
N TYR A 41 3.96 0.84 5.88
CA TYR A 41 5.28 1.38 5.57
C TYR A 41 5.29 2.07 4.20
N GLN A 42 4.64 1.47 3.19
CA GLN A 42 4.61 2.02 1.83
C GLN A 42 3.67 3.22 1.64
N TYR A 43 2.84 3.53 2.65
CA TYR A 43 1.87 4.61 2.59
C TYR A 43 2.52 5.98 2.28
N GLY A 44 1.94 6.69 1.31
CA GLY A 44 2.36 8.03 0.91
C GLY A 44 3.70 8.12 0.18
N SER A 45 4.22 7.00 -0.35
CA SER A 45 5.44 6.97 -1.16
C SER A 45 5.34 7.76 -2.47
N ASN A 46 4.14 8.00 -2.97
CA ASN A 46 3.84 8.78 -4.17
C ASN A 46 3.27 10.18 -3.88
N PHE A 47 3.13 10.56 -2.61
CA PHE A 47 2.58 11.87 -2.26
C PHE A 47 3.55 12.98 -2.63
N GLU A 48 3.03 14.04 -3.27
CA GLU A 48 3.82 15.20 -3.62
C GLU A 48 4.00 16.12 -2.41
N MET A 49 5.20 16.68 -2.28
CA MET A 49 5.55 17.60 -1.19
C MET A 49 4.74 18.91 -1.24
N GLU A 50 4.36 19.36 -2.45
CA GLU A 50 3.67 20.63 -2.73
C GLU A 50 4.30 21.85 -2.03
N TRP A 51 5.63 21.91 -2.00
CA TRP A 51 6.35 22.96 -1.28
C TRP A 51 6.07 24.36 -1.82
N THR A 52 5.57 25.26 -0.96
CA THR A 52 5.15 26.63 -1.36
C THR A 52 6.22 27.71 -1.15
N GLY A 53 7.42 27.32 -0.74
CA GLY A 53 8.49 28.24 -0.40
C GLY A 53 9.27 28.80 -1.59
N ASN A 54 10.21 29.70 -1.30
CA ASN A 54 11.03 30.35 -2.31
C ASN A 54 12.36 30.86 -1.73
N TYR A 55 13.47 30.31 -2.21
CA TYR A 55 14.82 30.68 -1.79
C TYR A 55 15.23 32.11 -2.14
N GLY A 56 14.71 32.70 -3.22
CA GLY A 56 15.06 34.07 -3.63
C GLY A 56 14.44 35.14 -2.74
N SER A 57 13.24 34.88 -2.20
CA SER A 57 12.52 35.79 -1.31
C SER A 57 12.65 35.44 0.18
N GLY A 58 13.42 34.41 0.53
CA GLY A 58 13.61 33.96 1.91
C GLY A 58 12.36 33.38 2.56
N ARG A 59 11.46 32.79 1.77
CA ARG A 59 10.20 32.19 2.26
C ARG A 59 10.38 30.69 2.45
N ALA A 60 10.35 30.21 3.69
CA ALA A 60 10.48 28.79 3.99
C ALA A 60 9.31 27.93 3.46
N GLY A 61 8.13 28.53 3.28
CA GLY A 61 6.95 27.85 2.72
C GLY A 61 6.23 26.93 3.70
N SER A 62 5.32 26.14 3.15
CA SER A 62 4.57 25.06 3.79
C SER A 62 4.61 23.81 2.90
N LEU A 63 4.04 22.72 3.38
CA LEU A 63 3.99 21.41 2.73
C LEU A 63 2.52 20.93 2.66
N SER A 64 2.23 19.98 1.77
CA SER A 64 0.92 19.33 1.74
C SER A 64 0.64 18.57 3.05
N ALA A 65 -0.65 18.43 3.39
CA ALA A 65 -1.07 17.66 4.55
C ALA A 65 -0.68 16.18 4.37
N ASP A 66 -0.92 15.63 3.18
CA ASP A 66 -0.61 14.25 2.81
C ASP A 66 0.88 13.93 3.01
N TRP A 67 1.79 14.83 2.59
CA TRP A 67 3.23 14.65 2.81
C TRP A 67 3.61 14.59 4.30
N GLN A 68 3.01 15.45 5.13
CA GLN A 68 3.22 15.46 6.57
C GLN A 68 2.65 14.19 7.23
N GLU A 69 1.46 13.76 6.81
CA GLU A 69 0.83 12.53 7.29
C GLU A 69 1.65 11.29 6.95
N ALA A 70 2.13 11.16 5.71
CA ALA A 70 3.01 10.06 5.31
C ALA A 70 4.32 10.02 6.14
N THR A 71 4.91 11.18 6.40
CA THR A 71 6.11 11.29 7.24
C THR A 71 5.83 10.87 8.68
N LEU A 72 4.68 11.29 9.24
CA LEU A 72 4.25 10.90 10.59
C LEU A 72 3.96 9.40 10.69
N ASN A 73 3.24 8.84 9.72
CA ASN A 73 2.94 7.42 9.66
C ASN A 73 4.20 6.57 9.56
N ARG A 74 5.22 7.03 8.83
CA ARG A 74 6.52 6.36 8.79
C ARG A 74 7.20 6.33 10.16
N ILE A 75 7.13 7.42 10.93
CA ILE A 75 7.65 7.46 12.31
C ILE A 75 6.90 6.47 13.20
N ASN A 76 5.57 6.53 13.18
CA ASN A 76 4.71 5.69 14.02
C ASN A 76 4.81 4.21 13.65
N PHE A 77 5.02 3.87 12.37
CA PHE A 77 5.36 2.52 11.92
C PHE A 77 6.61 1.97 12.63
N TYR A 78 7.70 2.72 12.65
CA TYR A 78 8.94 2.29 13.31
C TYR A 78 8.76 2.14 14.82
N ARG A 79 7.95 3.01 15.43
CA ARG A 79 7.63 2.98 16.86
C ARG A 79 6.80 1.74 17.23
N GLU A 80 5.77 1.44 16.43
CA GLU A 80 4.93 0.25 16.58
C GLU A 80 5.76 -1.05 16.47
N MET A 81 6.59 -1.16 15.42
CA MET A 81 7.54 -2.27 15.26
C MET A 81 8.43 -2.46 16.51
N ALA A 82 8.97 -1.36 17.03
CA ALA A 82 9.85 -1.33 18.19
C ALA A 82 9.13 -1.63 19.53
N GLY A 83 7.79 -1.68 19.53
CA GLY A 83 7.00 -1.93 20.73
C GLY A 83 6.93 -0.72 21.68
N VAL A 84 7.05 0.49 21.14
CA VAL A 84 6.87 1.76 21.88
C VAL A 84 5.62 2.48 21.37
N PRO A 85 4.99 3.37 22.14
CA PRO A 85 3.74 4.01 21.73
C PRO A 85 3.85 4.68 20.36
N SER A 86 2.96 4.33 19.44
CA SER A 86 2.93 4.74 18.03
C SER A 86 1.89 5.84 17.74
N ASP A 87 1.51 6.58 18.78
CA ASP A 87 0.52 7.65 18.76
C ASP A 87 1.15 9.05 18.76
N VAL A 88 2.40 9.17 18.29
CA VAL A 88 3.05 10.48 18.14
C VAL A 88 2.24 11.32 17.16
N VAL A 89 2.10 12.60 17.48
CA VAL A 89 1.49 13.61 16.61
C VAL A 89 2.51 14.70 16.25
N PHE A 90 2.31 15.32 15.09
CA PHE A 90 3.03 16.54 14.77
C PHE A 90 2.35 17.76 15.39
N ASP A 91 3.13 18.51 16.18
CA ASP A 91 2.73 19.83 16.64
C ASP A 91 2.97 20.86 15.53
N PRO A 92 1.94 21.61 15.10
CA PRO A 92 2.06 22.55 13.99
C PRO A 92 3.11 23.65 14.21
N VAL A 93 3.33 24.08 15.46
CA VAL A 93 4.34 25.10 15.79
C VAL A 93 5.74 24.51 15.67
N LEU A 94 5.96 23.30 16.16
CA LEU A 94 7.24 22.61 16.00
C LEU A 94 7.54 22.33 14.52
N SER A 95 6.54 21.91 13.74
CA SER A 95 6.68 21.72 12.29
C SER A 95 7.02 23.03 11.57
N GLU A 96 6.39 24.16 11.92
CA GLU A 96 6.75 25.48 11.35
C GLU A 96 8.20 25.86 11.64
N LYS A 97 8.69 25.61 12.86
CA LYS A 97 10.10 25.86 13.23
C LYS A 97 11.05 24.93 12.46
N SER A 98 10.71 23.65 12.37
CA SER A 98 11.45 22.67 11.58
C SER A 98 11.52 23.07 10.11
N GLN A 99 10.44 23.59 9.53
CA GLN A 99 10.40 24.08 8.14
C GLN A 99 11.38 25.23 7.91
N LYS A 100 11.45 26.19 8.85
CA LYS A 100 12.45 27.28 8.80
C LYS A 100 13.88 26.74 8.91
N SER A 101 14.10 25.71 9.74
CA SER A 101 15.41 25.09 9.94
C SER A 101 15.89 24.32 8.71
N ALA A 102 15.03 23.48 8.11
CA ALA A 102 15.33 22.78 6.86
C ALA A 102 15.67 23.76 5.73
N PHE A 103 14.89 24.84 5.60
CA PHE A 103 15.16 25.92 4.64
C PHE A 103 16.52 26.60 4.86
N MET A 104 16.85 26.92 6.12
CA MET A 104 18.15 27.48 6.49
C MET A 104 19.30 26.50 6.16
N MET A 105 19.18 25.21 6.49
CA MET A 105 20.23 24.22 6.20
C MET A 105 20.47 24.05 4.71
N SER A 106 19.40 23.90 3.93
CA SER A 106 19.48 23.81 2.48
C SER A 106 20.12 25.06 1.86
N ALA A 107 19.68 26.26 2.27
CA ALA A 107 20.20 27.53 1.73
C ALA A 107 21.70 27.75 2.00
N ASN A 108 22.25 27.14 3.04
CA ASN A 108 23.66 27.23 3.39
C ASN A 108 24.48 26.02 2.95
N ASN A 109 23.87 25.02 2.29
CA ASN A 109 24.49 23.75 1.91
C ASN A 109 25.26 23.10 3.07
N ASN A 110 24.69 23.17 4.27
CA ASN A 110 25.34 22.73 5.49
C ASN A 110 24.32 22.45 6.59
N TYR A 111 24.69 21.61 7.56
CA TYR A 111 23.84 21.26 8.69
C TYR A 111 24.62 21.39 10.01
N SER A 112 23.93 21.79 11.08
CA SER A 112 24.50 21.94 12.41
C SER A 112 23.37 21.98 13.44
N HIS A 113 23.56 21.32 14.58
CA HIS A 113 22.65 21.48 15.73
C HIS A 113 22.80 22.84 16.44
N THR A 114 23.87 23.58 16.13
CA THR A 114 24.11 24.94 16.66
C THR A 114 24.47 25.86 15.50
N PRO A 115 23.53 26.12 14.57
CA PRO A 115 23.81 26.90 13.38
C PRO A 115 24.18 28.34 13.78
N PRO A 116 25.32 28.87 13.31
CA PRO A 116 25.77 30.20 13.69
C PRO A 116 24.83 31.26 13.10
N SER A 117 24.68 32.38 13.82
CA SER A 117 23.72 33.45 13.48
C SER A 117 24.03 34.20 12.18
N ASN A 118 25.17 33.93 11.54
CA ASN A 118 25.54 34.48 10.23
C ASN A 118 25.09 33.62 9.04
N TRP A 119 24.45 32.47 9.27
CA TRP A 119 23.85 31.68 8.20
C TRP A 119 22.70 32.43 7.52
N LEU A 120 22.54 32.19 6.22
CA LEU A 120 21.39 32.70 5.47
C LEU A 120 20.10 32.18 6.09
N TYR A 121 19.10 33.06 6.23
CA TYR A 121 17.78 32.76 6.80
C TYR A 121 17.80 32.24 8.23
N TRP A 122 18.89 32.50 8.96
CA TRP A 122 18.93 32.23 10.38
C TRP A 122 17.80 32.98 11.11
N SER A 123 17.14 32.27 12.00
CA SER A 123 16.17 32.80 12.95
C SER A 123 16.24 31.99 14.24
N GLN A 124 15.72 32.54 15.33
CA GLN A 124 15.69 31.81 16.60
C GLN A 124 14.87 30.51 16.47
N ASP A 125 13.75 30.55 15.74
CA ASP A 125 12.93 29.37 15.46
C ASP A 125 13.71 28.27 14.72
N ALA A 126 14.45 28.64 13.67
CA ALA A 126 15.27 27.71 12.91
C ALA A 126 16.41 27.13 13.77
N TYR A 127 17.05 27.96 14.60
CA TYR A 127 18.05 27.53 15.55
C TYR A 127 17.49 26.54 16.57
N ASP A 128 16.33 26.84 17.17
CA ASP A 128 15.70 25.99 18.17
C ASP A 128 15.35 24.61 17.60
N ALA A 129 14.82 24.56 16.37
CA ALA A 129 14.53 23.30 15.70
C ALA A 129 15.80 22.52 15.34
N ALA A 130 16.86 23.20 14.92
CA ALA A 130 18.16 22.55 14.68
C ALA A 130 18.74 21.93 15.95
N TYR A 131 18.62 22.65 17.07
CA TYR A 131 19.14 22.23 18.37
C TYR A 131 18.42 21.01 18.95
N ASN A 132 17.10 20.92 18.75
CA ASN A 132 16.24 19.88 19.32
C ASN A 132 15.86 18.78 18.32
N GLY A 133 16.37 18.83 17.09
CA GLY A 133 15.93 17.98 16.00
C GLY A 133 17.00 17.04 15.47
N ASN A 134 16.54 15.94 14.87
CA ASN A 134 17.31 15.14 13.92
C ASN A 134 17.41 15.91 12.60
N LEU A 135 18.60 15.89 11.97
CA LEU A 135 18.92 16.74 10.83
C LEU A 135 19.35 15.90 9.62
N ALA A 136 18.75 16.15 8.47
CA ALA A 136 19.16 15.53 7.21
C ALA A 136 19.44 16.60 6.15
N LEU A 137 20.49 16.33 5.36
CA LEU A 137 20.86 17.08 4.19
C LEU A 137 20.99 16.10 3.02
N GLY A 138 20.24 16.34 1.95
CA GLY A 138 20.15 15.47 0.78
C GLY A 138 18.95 14.51 0.76
N SER A 139 18.05 14.56 1.75
CA SER A 139 16.81 13.77 1.78
C SER A 139 15.67 14.54 2.45
N THR A 140 14.43 14.08 2.23
CA THR A 140 13.19 14.66 2.78
C THR A 140 12.18 13.58 3.21
N GLY A 141 11.19 13.96 4.01
CA GLY A 141 10.00 13.16 4.33
C GLY A 141 10.32 11.75 4.80
N ILE A 142 9.60 10.76 4.26
CA ILE A 142 9.75 9.33 4.60
C ILE A 142 11.19 8.81 4.40
N ASP A 143 11.95 9.35 3.44
CA ASP A 143 13.34 8.95 3.19
C ASP A 143 14.29 9.48 4.26
N SER A 144 14.04 10.68 4.79
CA SER A 144 14.79 11.18 5.96
C SER A 144 14.53 10.33 7.18
N ILE A 145 13.28 9.91 7.43
CA ILE A 145 12.96 9.01 8.55
C ILE A 145 13.68 7.67 8.38
N ARG A 146 13.66 7.08 7.18
CA ARG A 146 14.42 5.86 6.86
C ARG A 146 15.93 6.05 7.07
N GLY A 147 16.47 7.21 6.68
CA GLY A 147 17.86 7.59 6.89
C GLY A 147 18.23 7.69 8.37
N TYR A 148 17.42 8.36 9.18
CA TYR A 148 17.57 8.45 10.64
C TYR A 148 17.52 7.08 11.31
N MET A 149 16.64 6.20 10.85
CA MET A 149 16.52 4.84 11.39
C MET A 149 17.70 3.96 10.99
N SER A 150 18.24 4.07 9.77
CA SER A 150 19.46 3.36 9.36
C SER A 150 20.70 3.89 10.10
N ASP A 151 20.75 5.21 10.27
CA ASP A 151 21.78 5.96 11.00
C ASP A 151 23.19 5.60 10.53
N TYR A 152 23.38 5.51 9.21
CA TYR A 152 24.66 5.24 8.58
C TYR A 152 25.59 6.46 8.66
N GLY A 153 26.89 6.27 8.37
CA GLY A 153 27.93 7.28 8.46
C GLY A 153 28.79 7.13 9.72
N SER A 154 30.01 7.69 9.66
CA SER A 154 31.01 7.57 10.72
C SER A 154 30.67 8.36 11.98
N ASN A 155 29.90 9.44 11.85
CA ASN A 155 29.49 10.30 12.97
C ASN A 155 28.26 9.78 13.72
N ASN A 156 27.65 8.71 13.21
CA ASN A 156 26.36 8.19 13.67
C ASN A 156 26.48 6.87 14.45
N LYS A 157 27.66 6.57 15.00
CA LYS A 157 27.93 5.32 15.75
C LYS A 157 27.00 5.11 16.94
N ALA A 158 26.54 6.19 17.57
CA ALA A 158 25.64 6.15 18.72
C ALA A 158 24.17 5.89 18.35
N VAL A 159 23.85 5.83 17.05
CA VAL A 159 22.48 5.78 16.48
C VAL A 159 21.53 6.80 17.11
N GLY A 160 22.03 8.03 17.28
CA GLY A 160 21.33 9.09 18.02
C GLY A 160 19.98 9.45 17.41
N HIS A 161 19.87 9.47 16.07
CA HIS A 161 18.63 9.83 15.39
C HIS A 161 17.56 8.76 15.63
N ARG A 162 17.92 7.49 15.43
CA ARG A 162 17.06 6.34 15.73
C ARG A 162 16.58 6.33 17.18
N ARG A 163 17.49 6.59 18.13
CA ARG A 163 17.18 6.56 19.56
C ARG A 163 16.16 7.61 19.95
N TRP A 164 16.21 8.80 19.36
CA TRP A 164 15.20 9.82 19.60
C TRP A 164 13.85 9.48 18.98
N ILE A 165 13.83 8.92 17.77
CA ILE A 165 12.59 8.47 17.11
C ILE A 165 11.90 7.37 17.94
N LEU A 166 12.68 6.41 18.45
CA LEU A 166 12.18 5.29 19.24
C LEU A 166 12.11 5.57 20.75
N TYR A 167 12.33 6.81 21.20
CA TYR A 167 12.32 7.11 22.62
C TYR A 167 10.88 7.03 23.16
N PRO A 168 10.58 6.17 24.16
CA PRO A 168 9.20 5.94 24.59
C PRO A 168 8.51 7.18 25.14
N ASN A 169 9.22 8.07 25.82
CA ASN A 169 8.65 9.28 26.42
C ASN A 169 8.25 10.36 25.40
N THR A 170 8.57 10.17 24.11
CA THR A 170 8.20 11.11 23.05
C THR A 170 6.77 10.85 22.61
N SER A 171 5.89 11.85 22.73
CA SER A 171 4.50 11.84 22.24
C SER A 171 4.22 12.94 21.21
N VAL A 172 5.13 13.90 21.05
CA VAL A 172 4.99 15.04 20.13
C VAL A 172 6.30 15.27 19.40
N MET A 173 6.20 15.47 18.08
CA MET A 173 7.32 15.83 17.20
C MET A 173 6.91 16.99 16.28
N GLY A 174 7.80 17.44 15.39
CA GLY A 174 7.44 18.35 14.31
C GLY A 174 8.43 18.24 13.15
N SER A 175 7.95 18.16 11.92
CA SER A 175 8.79 17.95 10.73
C SER A 175 8.72 19.13 9.77
N GLY A 176 9.83 19.42 9.11
CA GLY A 176 9.90 20.38 8.02
C GLY A 176 10.86 19.91 6.95
N ASP A 177 10.52 20.20 5.69
CA ASP A 177 11.17 19.66 4.51
C ASP A 177 11.32 20.75 3.45
N VAL A 178 12.44 20.72 2.73
CA VAL A 178 12.60 21.54 1.52
C VAL A 178 13.20 20.68 0.41
N PRO A 179 12.74 20.83 -0.85
CA PRO A 179 13.21 19.98 -1.95
C PRO A 179 14.65 20.34 -2.39
N GLY A 180 15.17 21.49 -1.93
CA GLY A 180 16.40 22.07 -2.47
C GLY A 180 16.19 22.55 -3.91
N THR A 181 17.29 22.78 -4.63
CA THR A 181 17.26 23.01 -6.09
C THR A 181 18.41 22.35 -6.84
N ASP A 182 19.49 22.02 -6.12
CA ASP A 182 20.70 21.44 -6.68
C ASP A 182 21.41 20.66 -5.57
N PRO A 183 21.65 19.35 -5.70
CA PRO A 183 22.23 18.54 -4.63
C PRO A 183 23.63 18.99 -4.16
N SER A 184 24.38 19.73 -4.99
CA SER A 184 25.75 20.14 -4.69
C SER A 184 25.87 21.52 -4.04
N THR A 185 24.87 22.38 -4.22
CA THR A 185 24.90 23.78 -3.78
C THR A 185 23.71 24.20 -2.93
N ARG A 186 22.58 23.49 -3.04
CA ARG A 186 21.35 23.72 -2.27
C ARG A 186 20.55 22.42 -2.22
N PRO A 187 21.03 21.42 -1.49
CA PRO A 187 20.44 20.09 -1.43
C PRO A 187 19.07 20.12 -0.76
N ALA A 188 18.28 19.07 -0.95
CA ALA A 188 17.09 18.84 -0.14
C ALA A 188 17.46 18.78 1.36
N SER A 189 16.52 19.06 2.26
CA SER A 189 16.79 18.98 3.71
C SER A 189 15.53 18.68 4.48
N ASN A 190 15.68 17.89 5.54
CA ASN A 190 14.66 17.63 6.55
C ASN A 190 15.20 18.01 7.93
N VAL A 191 14.31 18.54 8.77
CA VAL A 191 14.52 18.66 10.21
C VAL A 191 13.32 18.04 10.91
N LEU A 192 13.59 17.07 11.78
CA LEU A 192 12.59 16.43 12.63
C LEU A 192 12.85 16.80 14.08
N TRP A 193 12.01 17.65 14.67
CA TRP A 193 12.05 17.99 16.08
C TRP A 193 11.69 16.77 16.93
N VAL A 194 12.60 16.33 17.81
CA VAL A 194 12.44 15.11 18.61
C VAL A 194 12.65 15.31 20.12
N ILE A 195 13.20 16.46 20.54
CA ILE A 195 13.42 16.80 21.94
C ILE A 195 12.45 17.92 22.36
N PRO A 196 11.26 17.62 22.90
CA PRO A 196 10.35 18.64 23.41
C PRO A 196 10.96 19.35 24.63
N GLN A 197 10.35 20.47 25.03
CA GLN A 197 10.78 21.21 26.21
C GLN A 197 10.74 20.36 27.50
N THR A 198 9.77 19.46 27.60
CA THR A 198 9.60 18.53 28.72
C THR A 198 9.12 17.18 28.18
N PHE A 199 9.78 16.10 28.59
CA PHE A 199 9.29 14.74 28.37
C PHE A 199 8.26 14.35 29.43
N GLY A 200 7.25 13.60 29.02
CA GLY A 200 6.27 13.02 29.95
C GLY A 200 6.85 11.87 30.78
N GLU A 201 6.01 11.27 31.63
CA GLU A 201 6.33 9.99 32.28
C GLU A 201 6.60 8.91 31.23
N ARG A 202 7.44 7.94 31.57
CA ARG A 202 7.74 6.84 30.65
C ARG A 202 6.48 5.97 30.50
N PRO A 203 5.93 5.82 29.28
CA PRO A 203 4.78 4.96 29.06
C PRO A 203 5.17 3.48 29.14
N GLU A 204 4.17 2.62 29.22
CA GLU A 204 4.37 1.18 29.05
C GLU A 204 4.87 0.89 27.62
N THR A 205 5.80 -0.06 27.52
CA THR A 205 6.34 -0.58 26.26
C THR A 205 6.09 -2.08 26.20
N ARG A 206 5.96 -2.65 25.00
CA ARG A 206 5.72 -4.09 24.79
C ARG A 206 6.77 -4.95 25.49
N ASP A 207 8.02 -4.52 25.40
CA ASP A 207 9.18 -5.17 25.98
C ASP A 207 9.84 -4.23 27.00
N GLU A 208 10.57 -4.76 27.98
CA GLU A 208 11.27 -3.93 28.98
C GLU A 208 12.49 -3.16 28.41
N PHE A 209 12.80 -3.40 27.14
CA PHE A 209 13.88 -2.78 26.38
C PHE A 209 13.37 -2.33 25.01
N VAL A 210 14.11 -1.43 24.37
CA VAL A 210 13.82 -1.00 22.99
C VAL A 210 14.97 -1.45 22.10
N ALA A 211 14.69 -2.29 21.11
CA ALA A 211 15.68 -2.83 20.19
C ALA A 211 15.36 -2.47 18.73
N TRP A 212 16.41 -2.33 17.94
CA TRP A 212 16.30 -2.31 16.48
C TRP A 212 17.41 -3.16 15.84
N PRO A 213 17.09 -4.17 15.03
CA PRO A 213 15.74 -4.69 14.78
C PRO A 213 15.03 -5.18 16.06
N PRO A 214 13.70 -5.06 16.15
CA PRO A 214 12.92 -5.57 17.28
C PRO A 214 12.80 -7.10 17.22
N ARG A 215 12.28 -7.71 18.29
CA ARG A 215 11.92 -9.15 18.29
C ARG A 215 10.79 -9.44 17.31
N GLY A 216 10.68 -10.69 16.88
CA GLY A 216 9.64 -11.17 15.96
C GLY A 216 10.02 -11.01 14.49
N TYR A 217 9.04 -10.98 13.60
CA TYR A 217 9.23 -10.89 12.15
C TYR A 217 9.59 -9.46 11.73
N VAL A 218 10.71 -9.32 11.01
CA VAL A 218 11.19 -8.04 10.50
C VAL A 218 11.54 -8.16 9.01
N PRO A 219 10.96 -7.33 8.13
CA PRO A 219 11.35 -7.28 6.72
C PRO A 219 12.85 -7.00 6.56
N SER A 220 13.53 -7.74 5.69
CA SER A 220 14.99 -7.60 5.47
C SER A 220 15.43 -6.17 5.16
N GLU A 221 14.59 -5.41 4.45
CA GLU A 221 14.78 -4.01 4.07
C GLU A 221 14.83 -3.02 5.25
N LEU A 222 14.37 -3.47 6.43
CA LEU A 222 14.36 -2.70 7.67
C LEU A 222 15.49 -3.11 8.64
N VAL A 223 16.22 -4.17 8.30
CA VAL A 223 17.35 -4.67 9.10
C VAL A 223 18.62 -3.97 8.65
N TYR A 224 18.96 -2.87 9.32
CA TYR A 224 20.14 -2.06 8.99
C TYR A 224 21.44 -2.62 9.58
N SER A 225 22.58 -2.13 9.06
CA SER A 225 23.92 -2.56 9.48
C SER A 225 24.24 -2.33 10.96
N ARG A 226 23.63 -1.33 11.60
CA ARG A 226 23.76 -1.09 13.05
C ARG A 226 22.56 -1.66 13.77
N TRP A 227 22.81 -2.61 14.67
CA TRP A 227 21.83 -3.13 15.61
C TRP A 227 21.99 -2.40 16.94
N SER A 228 20.89 -2.18 17.65
CA SER A 228 20.87 -1.40 18.88
C SER A 228 19.94 -2.01 19.92
N PHE A 229 20.35 -1.96 21.18
CA PHE A 229 19.55 -2.36 22.34
C PHE A 229 19.62 -1.26 23.39
N SER A 230 18.46 -0.75 23.79
CA SER A 230 18.32 0.36 24.74
C SER A 230 17.51 -0.06 25.94
N HIS A 231 17.90 0.42 27.12
CA HIS A 231 17.16 0.19 28.36
C HIS A 231 17.36 1.40 29.28
N PRO A 232 16.31 1.88 29.95
CA PRO A 232 16.41 3.01 30.88
C PRO A 232 17.40 2.70 32.01
N ASP A 233 18.22 3.68 32.39
CA ASP A 233 19.21 3.57 33.49
C ASP A 233 20.25 2.44 33.36
N ALA A 234 20.36 1.80 32.19
CA ALA A 234 21.29 0.71 31.99
C ALA A 234 22.74 1.20 31.83
N ASP A 235 23.67 0.50 32.45
CA ASP A 235 25.11 0.63 32.24
C ASP A 235 25.59 -0.54 31.37
N PHE A 236 26.00 -0.23 30.14
CA PHE A 236 26.49 -1.18 29.14
C PHE A 236 28.02 -1.30 29.11
N SER A 237 28.76 -0.63 30.02
CA SER A 237 30.22 -0.56 29.99
C SER A 237 30.90 -1.93 29.92
N ASN A 238 30.34 -2.93 30.61
CA ASN A 238 30.82 -4.31 30.62
C ASN A 238 29.93 -5.27 29.81
N ALA A 239 28.90 -4.77 29.13
CA ALA A 239 27.97 -5.60 28.39
C ALA A 239 28.61 -6.18 27.13
N THR A 240 28.26 -7.43 26.83
CA THR A 240 28.67 -8.15 25.62
C THR A 240 27.45 -8.56 24.81
N VAL A 241 27.64 -8.72 23.50
CA VAL A 241 26.58 -9.16 22.58
C VAL A 241 27.06 -10.39 21.85
N SER A 242 26.21 -11.41 21.77
CA SER A 242 26.40 -12.59 20.94
C SER A 242 25.16 -12.83 20.09
N MET A 243 25.35 -13.33 18.87
CA MET A 243 24.27 -13.62 17.93
C MET A 243 24.44 -15.02 17.35
N VAL A 244 23.32 -15.73 17.19
CA VAL A 244 23.28 -17.05 16.56
C VAL A 244 22.18 -17.07 15.50
N SER A 245 22.50 -17.49 14.30
CA SER A 245 21.53 -17.69 13.22
C SER A 245 21.71 -19.09 12.63
N ASN A 246 20.61 -19.84 12.51
CA ASN A 246 20.63 -21.22 12.01
C ASN A 246 21.67 -22.12 12.71
N GLY A 247 21.82 -21.94 14.03
CA GLY A 247 22.80 -22.67 14.86
C GLY A 247 24.26 -22.26 14.65
N GLN A 248 24.55 -21.27 13.79
CA GLN A 248 25.88 -20.73 13.55
C GLN A 248 26.08 -19.40 14.26
N SER A 249 27.28 -19.19 14.83
CA SER A 249 27.64 -17.91 15.45
C SER A 249 27.76 -16.82 14.38
N VAL A 250 27.11 -15.69 14.61
CA VAL A 250 27.23 -14.48 13.79
C VAL A 250 28.29 -13.58 14.44
N PRO A 251 29.41 -13.26 13.76
CA PRO A 251 30.41 -12.34 14.26
C PRO A 251 29.83 -10.97 14.59
N VAL A 252 30.14 -10.46 15.78
CA VAL A 252 29.66 -9.16 16.28
C VAL A 252 30.84 -8.26 16.63
N ARG A 253 30.77 -6.99 16.21
CA ARG A 253 31.64 -5.91 16.70
C ARG A 253 30.80 -4.85 17.39
N ILE A 254 31.16 -4.49 18.62
CA ILE A 254 30.51 -3.35 19.29
C ILE A 254 30.99 -2.05 18.66
N ASP A 255 30.06 -1.20 18.24
CA ASP A 255 30.33 0.08 17.57
C ASP A 255 30.26 1.26 18.54
N SER A 256 29.31 1.24 19.50
CA SER A 256 29.15 2.32 20.49
C SER A 256 28.46 1.87 21.77
N ARG A 257 28.74 2.61 22.85
CA ARG A 257 28.05 2.58 24.16
C ARG A 257 27.82 4.01 24.68
N GLN A 258 27.75 4.97 23.77
CA GLN A 258 27.66 6.38 24.13
C GLN A 258 26.28 6.70 24.71
N ASN A 259 26.26 7.37 25.86
CA ASN A 259 25.04 7.89 26.48
C ASN A 259 24.70 9.29 25.97
N GLY A 260 23.51 9.78 26.30
CA GLY A 260 23.07 11.17 26.04
C GLY A 260 22.04 11.34 24.93
N TYR A 261 21.43 10.25 24.45
CA TYR A 261 20.35 10.29 23.45
C TYR A 261 19.23 9.33 23.89
N GLY A 262 18.08 9.81 24.33
CA GLY A 262 17.03 8.96 24.92
C GLY A 262 17.57 7.98 25.98
N ASP A 263 17.07 6.73 25.97
CA ASP A 263 17.57 5.65 26.83
C ASP A 263 19.04 5.31 26.54
N ASN A 264 19.80 4.86 27.54
CA ASN A 264 21.15 4.34 27.33
C ASN A 264 21.11 3.14 26.37
N THR A 265 22.12 3.01 25.50
CA THR A 265 22.10 2.07 24.38
C THR A 265 23.47 1.45 24.13
N ILE A 266 23.49 0.16 23.82
CA ILE A 266 24.62 -0.52 23.18
C ILE A 266 24.33 -0.73 21.70
N VAL A 267 25.30 -0.42 20.84
CA VAL A 267 25.20 -0.53 19.37
C VAL A 267 26.28 -1.47 18.86
N TRP A 268 25.92 -2.39 17.98
CA TRP A 268 26.85 -3.34 17.38
C TRP A 268 26.57 -3.57 15.89
N ILE A 269 27.56 -4.17 15.22
CA ILE A 269 27.54 -4.45 13.79
C ILE A 269 27.74 -5.95 13.61
N PRO A 270 26.73 -6.70 13.14
CA PRO A 270 26.87 -8.09 12.75
C PRO A 270 27.64 -8.23 11.43
N ASN A 271 28.35 -9.35 11.25
CA ASN A 271 29.05 -9.74 10.02
C ASN A 271 30.00 -8.68 9.43
N GLY A 272 30.40 -7.68 10.21
CA GLY A 272 31.23 -6.57 9.72
C GLY A 272 30.57 -5.73 8.62
N MET A 273 29.23 -5.70 8.54
CA MET A 273 28.49 -4.94 7.53
C MET A 273 28.94 -3.48 7.45
N SER A 274 28.92 -2.92 6.24
CA SER A 274 29.37 -1.55 5.98
C SER A 274 28.41 -0.55 6.62
N THR A 275 28.96 0.39 7.40
CA THR A 275 28.20 1.50 7.98
C THR A 275 28.46 2.83 7.29
N SER A 276 29.16 2.82 6.16
CA SER A 276 29.49 4.07 5.43
C SER A 276 28.34 4.60 4.58
N GLY A 277 27.40 3.73 4.22
CA GLY A 277 26.22 4.07 3.42
C GLY A 277 25.00 3.29 3.87
N PHE A 278 23.91 3.43 3.10
CA PHE A 278 22.67 2.75 3.36
C PHE A 278 22.78 1.27 2.98
N VAL A 279 22.91 0.38 3.98
CA VAL A 279 23.07 -1.07 3.78
C VAL A 279 22.12 -1.82 4.70
N THR A 280 21.32 -2.69 4.11
CA THR A 280 20.37 -3.59 4.77
C THR A 280 20.88 -5.04 4.79
N TRP A 281 20.23 -5.87 5.58
CA TRP A 281 20.49 -7.31 5.61
C TRP A 281 20.12 -7.95 4.27
N PRO A 282 20.91 -8.91 3.75
CA PRO A 282 20.56 -9.63 2.54
C PRO A 282 19.19 -10.32 2.69
N THR A 283 18.30 -10.15 1.72
CA THR A 283 16.99 -10.81 1.74
C THR A 283 17.17 -12.33 1.75
N PRO A 284 16.68 -13.04 2.79
CA PRO A 284 16.87 -14.47 2.90
C PRO A 284 15.85 -15.22 2.04
N ALA A 285 16.22 -16.38 1.49
CA ALA A 285 15.33 -17.22 0.69
C ALA A 285 14.20 -17.88 1.50
N SER A 286 14.30 -17.85 2.82
CA SER A 286 13.30 -18.30 3.78
C SER A 286 13.49 -17.52 5.07
N ASP A 287 12.44 -17.44 5.89
CA ASP A 287 12.50 -16.79 7.20
C ASP A 287 13.74 -17.23 8.01
N GLN A 288 14.56 -16.24 8.41
CA GLN A 288 15.86 -16.44 9.03
C GLN A 288 15.82 -15.98 10.49
N PRO A 289 15.70 -16.89 11.47
CA PRO A 289 15.81 -16.52 12.87
C PRO A 289 17.26 -16.17 13.23
N VAL A 290 17.40 -15.09 14.00
CA VAL A 290 18.64 -14.60 14.58
C VAL A 290 18.39 -14.37 16.08
N GLU A 291 18.90 -15.27 16.91
CA GLU A 291 18.88 -15.11 18.36
C GLU A 291 19.97 -14.11 18.77
N VAL A 292 19.58 -13.08 19.51
CA VAL A 292 20.46 -12.07 20.09
C VAL A 292 20.50 -12.27 21.59
N THR A 293 21.70 -12.32 22.15
CA THR A 293 21.89 -12.26 23.61
C THR A 293 22.75 -11.06 23.97
N VAL A 294 22.21 -10.18 24.81
CA VAL A 294 22.92 -9.05 25.43
C VAL A 294 23.19 -9.40 26.88
N ASN A 295 24.46 -9.71 27.18
CA ASN A 295 24.89 -10.16 28.49
C ASN A 295 25.52 -9.04 29.30
N SER A 296 25.54 -9.21 30.63
CA SER A 296 26.24 -8.34 31.56
C SER A 296 25.77 -6.87 31.56
N VAL A 297 24.49 -6.65 31.31
CA VAL A 297 23.86 -5.32 31.39
C VAL A 297 23.62 -5.00 32.86
N ARG A 298 24.15 -3.88 33.36
CA ARG A 298 23.98 -3.51 34.77
C ARG A 298 22.84 -2.50 34.92
N ILE A 299 21.81 -2.85 35.67
CA ILE A 299 20.63 -2.01 35.93
C ILE A 299 20.46 -1.92 37.44
N ASN A 300 20.42 -0.71 37.98
CA ASN A 300 20.29 -0.46 39.43
C ASN A 300 21.27 -1.28 40.28
N GLY A 301 22.51 -1.42 39.79
CA GLY A 301 23.58 -2.17 40.46
C GLY A 301 23.58 -3.68 40.21
N VAL A 302 22.52 -4.26 39.62
CA VAL A 302 22.35 -5.69 39.37
C VAL A 302 22.67 -6.03 37.91
N THR A 303 23.42 -7.11 37.70
CA THR A 303 23.74 -7.61 36.37
C THR A 303 22.62 -8.49 35.82
N ARG A 304 22.17 -8.21 34.60
CA ARG A 304 21.11 -8.93 33.88
C ARG A 304 21.60 -9.34 32.48
N SER A 305 20.93 -10.33 31.92
CA SER A 305 21.09 -10.76 30.52
C SER A 305 19.73 -10.78 29.85
N PHE A 306 19.69 -10.43 28.57
CA PHE A 306 18.49 -10.40 27.75
C PHE A 306 18.70 -11.24 26.50
N THR A 307 17.70 -12.03 26.13
CA THR A 307 17.69 -12.83 24.91
C THR A 307 16.40 -12.60 24.16
N TYR A 308 16.50 -12.34 22.85
CA TYR A 308 15.35 -12.19 21.96
C TYR A 308 15.69 -12.67 20.56
N THR A 309 14.67 -13.01 19.78
CA THR A 309 14.84 -13.51 18.41
C THR A 309 14.30 -12.50 17.41
N VAL A 310 15.10 -12.17 16.42
CA VAL A 310 14.70 -11.43 15.21
C VAL A 310 14.54 -12.44 14.08
N THR A 311 13.35 -12.58 13.51
CA THR A 311 13.09 -13.43 12.36
C THR A 311 13.06 -12.56 11.11
N ILE A 312 14.15 -12.57 10.36
CA ILE A 312 14.30 -11.74 9.16
C ILE A 312 13.60 -12.46 8.00
N PHE A 313 12.72 -11.77 7.28
CA PHE A 313 11.99 -12.37 6.16
C PHE A 313 11.94 -11.45 4.95
N ASP A 314 11.57 -12.03 3.81
CA ASP A 314 11.29 -11.32 2.57
C ASP A 314 9.81 -10.89 2.54
N PRO A 315 9.51 -9.56 2.59
CA PRO A 315 8.13 -9.07 2.61
C PRO A 315 7.38 -9.29 1.29
N ASP A 316 8.08 -9.47 0.17
CA ASP A 316 7.42 -9.69 -1.13
C ASP A 316 6.83 -11.11 -1.20
N ASN A 317 7.42 -12.06 -0.46
CA ASN A 317 7.04 -13.47 -0.47
C ASN A 317 6.01 -13.82 0.62
N ALA A 318 4.82 -14.22 0.17
CA ALA A 318 3.77 -14.76 1.03
C ALA A 318 4.19 -16.11 1.65
N GLY A 319 3.89 -16.28 2.93
CA GLY A 319 4.13 -17.51 3.70
C GLY A 319 3.07 -18.58 3.44
N SER A 320 3.34 -19.80 3.94
CA SER A 320 2.37 -20.90 3.85
C SER A 320 1.09 -20.57 4.61
N GLY A 321 -0.05 -20.57 3.92
CA GLY A 321 -1.36 -20.25 4.52
C GLY A 321 -1.68 -18.75 4.58
N GLU A 322 -0.80 -17.88 4.09
CA GLU A 322 -1.11 -16.48 3.85
C GLU A 322 -1.86 -16.37 2.52
N PHE A 323 -3.05 -15.79 2.54
CA PHE A 323 -3.90 -15.65 1.35
C PHE A 323 -4.46 -14.24 1.28
N HIS A 324 -4.85 -13.79 0.10
CA HIS A 324 -5.56 -12.52 -0.01
C HIS A 324 -7.05 -12.72 0.23
N SER A 325 -7.73 -11.68 0.71
CA SER A 325 -9.20 -11.68 0.82
C SER A 325 -9.85 -12.08 -0.48
N THR A 326 -10.79 -13.01 -0.40
CA THR A 326 -11.56 -13.43 -1.58
C THR A 326 -13.04 -13.44 -1.23
N GLY A 327 -13.85 -12.74 -2.03
CA GLY A 327 -15.30 -12.68 -1.89
C GLY A 327 -15.99 -13.71 -2.74
N TYR A 328 -16.87 -14.52 -2.13
CA TYR A 328 -17.69 -15.50 -2.85
C TYR A 328 -19.17 -15.23 -2.61
N PRO A 329 -20.02 -15.40 -3.63
CA PRO A 329 -21.46 -15.23 -3.45
C PRO A 329 -21.99 -16.31 -2.49
N VAL A 330 -22.86 -15.91 -1.55
CA VAL A 330 -23.46 -16.84 -0.57
C VAL A 330 -24.63 -17.63 -1.18
N GLY A 331 -25.20 -17.14 -2.28
CA GLY A 331 -26.30 -17.74 -3.03
C GLY A 331 -26.19 -17.37 -4.52
N PRO A 332 -27.25 -17.58 -5.33
CA PRO A 332 -27.21 -17.15 -6.72
C PRO A 332 -27.10 -15.62 -6.80
N VAL A 333 -26.34 -15.16 -7.79
CA VAL A 333 -26.21 -13.74 -8.10
C VAL A 333 -27.29 -13.37 -9.11
N LEU A 334 -28.19 -12.46 -8.74
CA LEU A 334 -29.33 -12.09 -9.56
C LEU A 334 -29.21 -10.65 -10.08
N VAL A 335 -29.60 -10.44 -11.33
CA VAL A 335 -29.67 -9.09 -11.93
C VAL A 335 -30.75 -8.25 -11.24
N ASP A 336 -30.46 -6.98 -10.97
CA ASP A 336 -31.30 -6.00 -10.27
C ASP A 336 -31.57 -6.29 -8.78
N TYR A 337 -30.90 -7.29 -8.19
CA TYR A 337 -31.02 -7.62 -6.76
C TYR A 337 -29.67 -7.60 -6.04
N PRO A 338 -29.61 -7.04 -4.81
CA PRO A 338 -28.39 -7.08 -4.01
C PRO A 338 -28.09 -8.52 -3.58
N SER A 339 -26.95 -9.00 -4.03
CA SER A 339 -26.40 -10.32 -3.72
C SER A 339 -25.36 -10.19 -2.61
N GLU A 340 -25.44 -11.06 -1.60
CA GLU A 340 -24.46 -11.08 -0.52
C GLU A 340 -23.24 -11.89 -0.90
N PHE A 341 -22.07 -11.30 -0.67
CA PHE A 341 -20.77 -11.93 -0.82
C PHE A 341 -20.12 -12.08 0.55
N ALA A 342 -19.80 -13.31 0.92
CA ALA A 342 -18.99 -13.59 2.09
C ALA A 342 -17.51 -13.47 1.71
N VAL A 343 -16.76 -12.67 2.46
CA VAL A 343 -15.33 -12.45 2.25
C VAL A 343 -14.54 -13.31 3.22
N SER A 344 -13.67 -14.15 2.67
CA SER A 344 -12.65 -14.88 3.42
C SER A 344 -11.52 -13.93 3.78
N SER A 345 -11.68 -13.18 4.86
CA SER A 345 -10.75 -12.12 5.28
C SER A 345 -9.53 -12.60 6.07
N ARG A 346 -8.51 -11.72 6.19
CA ARG A 346 -7.40 -11.86 7.15
C ARG A 346 -7.98 -12.02 8.57
N PRO A 347 -7.34 -12.80 9.47
CA PRO A 347 -7.76 -12.91 10.87
C PRO A 347 -7.76 -11.58 11.66
N PHE A 348 -6.99 -10.60 11.20
CA PHE A 348 -6.84 -9.26 11.77
C PHE A 348 -7.54 -8.17 10.94
N ALA A 349 -8.42 -8.56 10.00
CA ALA A 349 -9.20 -7.60 9.23
C ALA A 349 -10.20 -6.85 10.13
N GLU A 350 -10.29 -5.55 9.91
CA GLU A 350 -11.20 -4.61 10.57
C GLU A 350 -12.39 -4.26 9.68
N GLY A 351 -12.34 -4.60 8.39
CA GLY A 351 -13.39 -4.33 7.41
C GLY A 351 -13.04 -4.87 6.03
N VAL A 352 -13.97 -4.73 5.10
CA VAL A 352 -13.84 -5.21 3.72
C VAL A 352 -14.29 -4.17 2.70
N GLN A 353 -13.75 -4.25 1.50
CA GLN A 353 -14.23 -3.48 0.35
C GLN A 353 -14.21 -4.38 -0.90
N GLY A 354 -15.16 -4.15 -1.79
CA GLY A 354 -15.20 -4.79 -3.10
C GLY A 354 -15.01 -3.79 -4.22
N ARG A 355 -14.63 -4.29 -5.39
CA ARG A 355 -14.78 -3.58 -6.66
C ARG A 355 -15.30 -4.54 -7.72
N VAL A 356 -16.21 -4.05 -8.55
CA VAL A 356 -16.70 -4.76 -9.73
C VAL A 356 -15.93 -4.24 -10.94
N ILE A 357 -15.44 -5.17 -11.75
CA ILE A 357 -14.57 -4.89 -12.88
C ILE A 357 -15.24 -5.42 -14.13
N GLU A 358 -15.36 -4.53 -15.12
CA GLU A 358 -15.67 -4.89 -16.50
C GLU A 358 -14.35 -4.99 -17.28
N ALA A 359 -14.19 -6.07 -18.05
CA ALA A 359 -12.98 -6.30 -18.81
C ALA A 359 -13.28 -6.85 -20.20
N GLU A 360 -12.37 -6.60 -21.14
CA GLU A 360 -12.47 -7.05 -22.52
C GLU A 360 -11.17 -7.70 -23.01
N PRO A 361 -11.23 -8.63 -23.98
CA PRO A 361 -10.03 -9.27 -24.52
C PRO A 361 -9.03 -8.25 -25.06
N TYR A 362 -7.78 -8.34 -24.61
CA TYR A 362 -6.70 -7.50 -25.13
C TYR A 362 -5.92 -8.23 -26.23
N THR A 363 -5.83 -7.61 -27.41
CA THR A 363 -5.15 -8.21 -28.58
C THR A 363 -4.22 -7.23 -29.31
N THR A 364 -4.02 -6.04 -28.74
CA THR A 364 -3.22 -4.99 -29.36
C THR A 364 -1.73 -5.33 -29.34
N VAL A 365 -1.07 -5.10 -30.47
CA VAL A 365 0.40 -5.11 -30.59
C VAL A 365 0.87 -3.66 -30.64
N LEU A 366 1.85 -3.33 -29.82
CA LEU A 366 2.46 -2.00 -29.75
C LEU A 366 3.84 -2.06 -30.42
N ASP A 367 3.93 -1.46 -31.61
CA ASP A 367 5.12 -1.47 -32.50
C ASP A 367 5.63 -0.04 -32.84
N ALA A 368 5.05 0.98 -32.20
CA ALA A 368 5.36 2.40 -32.38
C ALA A 368 5.04 2.99 -33.77
N GLU A 369 4.39 2.25 -34.67
CA GLU A 369 4.05 2.74 -36.01
C GLU A 369 3.06 3.93 -35.96
N ASP A 370 2.17 3.92 -34.97
CA ASP A 370 1.17 4.98 -34.72
C ASP A 370 1.60 6.00 -33.65
N GLY A 371 2.90 6.03 -33.32
CA GLY A 371 3.48 6.92 -32.31
C GLY A 371 3.75 6.24 -30.97
N PHE A 372 3.95 7.02 -29.90
CA PHE A 372 4.29 6.43 -28.58
C PHE A 372 3.07 5.99 -27.76
N GLN A 373 1.86 6.26 -28.26
CA GLN A 373 0.62 5.91 -27.58
C GLN A 373 0.45 4.38 -27.53
N PRO A 374 -0.15 3.82 -26.47
CA PRO A 374 -0.81 4.51 -25.36
C PRO A 374 0.13 4.84 -24.17
N PHE A 375 1.44 4.64 -24.28
CA PHE A 375 2.34 4.72 -23.13
C PHE A 375 2.33 6.08 -22.43
N GLU A 376 2.29 6.03 -21.09
CA GLU A 376 2.67 7.12 -20.22
C GLU A 376 4.20 7.14 -20.08
N ALA A 377 4.83 8.23 -20.49
CA ALA A 377 6.28 8.34 -20.51
C ALA A 377 6.79 9.32 -19.44
N ASP A 378 7.62 8.83 -18.54
CA ASP A 378 8.45 9.67 -17.66
C ASP A 378 9.89 9.57 -18.15
N THR A 379 10.31 10.57 -18.93
CA THR A 379 11.58 10.57 -19.65
C THR A 379 12.23 11.94 -19.60
N SER A 380 13.56 11.97 -19.61
CA SER A 380 14.31 13.21 -19.81
C SER A 380 14.16 13.70 -21.25
N GLY A 381 14.14 15.02 -21.45
CA GLY A 381 14.18 15.59 -22.79
C GLY A 381 15.49 15.29 -23.54
N GLY A 382 15.49 15.45 -24.86
CA GLY A 382 16.70 15.39 -25.69
C GLY A 382 16.79 14.21 -26.66
N TYR A 383 15.81 13.31 -26.66
CA TYR A 383 15.63 12.27 -27.68
C TYR A 383 14.14 12.07 -27.97
N SER A 384 13.81 11.33 -29.03
CA SER A 384 12.43 10.98 -29.38
C SER A 384 12.13 9.56 -28.90
N ILE A 385 11.01 9.37 -28.19
CA ILE A 385 10.57 8.04 -27.74
C ILE A 385 10.28 7.13 -28.94
N VAL A 386 9.79 7.68 -30.05
CA VAL A 386 9.63 6.93 -31.30
C VAL A 386 10.79 7.27 -32.22
N GLN A 387 11.46 6.24 -32.73
CA GLN A 387 12.58 6.38 -33.66
C GLN A 387 12.50 5.36 -34.80
N ASN A 388 13.25 5.60 -35.87
CA ASN A 388 13.20 4.82 -37.11
C ASN A 388 14.55 4.20 -37.52
N GLY A 389 15.55 4.26 -36.63
CA GLY A 389 16.90 3.73 -36.86
C GLY A 389 16.98 2.23 -36.65
N ARG A 390 16.79 1.79 -35.40
CA ARG A 390 16.83 0.37 -35.00
C ARG A 390 15.41 -0.11 -34.75
N ARG A 391 14.99 -1.20 -35.37
CA ARG A 391 13.63 -1.76 -35.20
C ARG A 391 13.66 -3.24 -35.55
N ALA A 392 12.79 -4.01 -34.93
CA ALA A 392 12.66 -5.44 -35.22
C ALA A 392 11.81 -5.63 -36.46
N ASN A 393 10.67 -4.92 -36.54
CA ASN A 393 9.76 -4.93 -37.67
C ASN A 393 9.37 -3.49 -38.06
N GLY A 394 8.51 -3.32 -39.06
CA GLY A 394 7.96 -2.00 -39.42
C GLY A 394 8.99 -0.93 -39.83
N HIS A 395 8.65 0.33 -39.52
CA HIS A 395 9.41 1.55 -39.78
C HIS A 395 9.88 2.27 -38.50
N SER A 396 9.26 1.98 -37.37
CA SER A 396 9.44 2.65 -36.08
C SER A 396 9.64 1.62 -34.96
N ALA A 397 10.17 2.08 -33.83
CA ALA A 397 10.20 1.33 -32.57
C ALA A 397 10.36 2.32 -31.40
N TYR A 398 9.98 1.89 -30.19
CA TYR A 398 10.15 2.68 -28.97
C TYR A 398 11.62 2.74 -28.56
N GLN A 399 12.05 3.86 -28.00
CA GLN A 399 13.39 4.09 -27.49
C GLN A 399 13.34 4.66 -26.08
N LEU A 400 14.21 4.16 -25.22
CA LEU A 400 14.57 4.76 -23.95
C LEU A 400 16.09 5.03 -23.94
N ALA A 401 16.48 6.28 -23.71
CA ALA A 401 17.88 6.70 -23.71
C ALA A 401 18.17 7.59 -22.49
N ASN A 402 19.39 7.54 -21.97
CA ASN A 402 19.84 8.38 -20.85
C ASN A 402 20.72 9.52 -21.38
N PRO A 403 20.18 10.64 -21.90
CA PRO A 403 20.99 11.82 -22.22
C PRO A 403 21.57 12.46 -20.94
N ASP A 404 20.91 12.25 -19.81
CA ASP A 404 21.38 12.52 -18.46
C ASP A 404 21.11 11.29 -17.56
N ALA A 405 21.40 11.41 -16.25
CA ALA A 405 21.25 10.31 -15.30
C ALA A 405 19.79 10.00 -14.90
N THR A 406 18.80 10.64 -15.53
CA THR A 406 17.38 10.44 -15.20
C THR A 406 16.95 9.02 -15.57
N THR A 407 16.15 8.41 -14.71
CA THR A 407 15.48 7.14 -15.00
C THR A 407 14.43 7.38 -16.07
N GLN A 408 14.37 6.50 -17.07
CA GLN A 408 13.40 6.58 -18.16
C GLN A 408 12.37 5.47 -17.98
N THR A 409 11.08 5.77 -18.15
CA THR A 409 10.02 4.76 -18.10
C THR A 409 9.00 4.94 -19.22
N LEU A 410 8.49 3.81 -19.72
CA LEU A 410 7.24 3.72 -20.49
C LEU A 410 6.30 2.81 -19.72
N THR A 411 5.22 3.37 -19.20
CA THR A 411 4.20 2.64 -18.44
C THR A 411 2.96 2.46 -19.29
N HIS A 412 2.48 1.22 -19.40
CA HIS A 412 1.20 0.98 -20.05
C HIS A 412 0.09 1.57 -19.15
N PRO A 413 -0.81 2.41 -19.68
CA PRO A 413 -1.82 3.06 -18.84
C PRO A 413 -2.86 2.05 -18.33
N ASP A 414 -3.18 1.05 -19.14
CA ASP A 414 -4.20 0.07 -18.79
C ASP A 414 -3.77 -0.88 -17.67
N THR A 415 -4.77 -1.30 -16.89
CA THR A 415 -4.66 -2.44 -15.99
C THR A 415 -5.16 -3.69 -16.69
N PHE A 416 -4.50 -4.83 -16.46
CA PHE A 416 -4.83 -6.10 -17.10
C PHE A 416 -5.24 -7.15 -16.07
N ILE A 417 -6.29 -7.90 -16.38
CA ILE A 417 -6.61 -9.16 -15.70
C ILE A 417 -5.76 -10.26 -16.33
N VAL A 418 -4.91 -10.91 -15.53
CA VAL A 418 -4.13 -12.05 -16.00
C VAL A 418 -4.97 -13.32 -15.85
N LYS A 419 -5.24 -14.01 -16.96
CA LYS A 419 -6.06 -15.23 -16.98
C LYS A 419 -5.24 -16.47 -16.63
N ASP A 420 -5.93 -17.56 -16.33
CA ASP A 420 -5.33 -18.90 -16.37
C ASP A 420 -5.03 -19.31 -17.83
N GLY A 421 -4.16 -20.30 -18.02
CA GLY A 421 -3.90 -20.87 -19.36
C GLY A 421 -2.69 -20.28 -20.08
N GLN A 422 -1.57 -20.12 -19.38
CA GLN A 422 -0.26 -19.68 -19.90
C GLN A 422 -0.23 -18.23 -20.42
N PRO A 423 -0.55 -17.24 -19.58
CA PRO A 423 -0.43 -15.84 -19.95
C PRO A 423 1.03 -15.45 -20.21
N ARG A 424 1.26 -14.56 -21.18
CA ARG A 424 2.60 -14.18 -21.65
C ARG A 424 2.68 -12.70 -22.04
N LEU A 425 3.84 -12.09 -21.79
CA LEU A 425 4.28 -10.84 -22.41
C LEU A 425 5.37 -11.15 -23.42
N TYR A 426 5.22 -10.62 -24.64
CA TYR A 426 6.20 -10.69 -25.72
C TYR A 426 6.69 -9.30 -26.07
N PHE A 427 7.98 -9.17 -26.39
CA PHE A 427 8.54 -7.96 -26.99
C PHE A 427 9.89 -8.28 -27.64
N ASN A 428 10.28 -7.46 -28.61
CA ASN A 428 11.63 -7.45 -29.17
C ASN A 428 12.47 -6.40 -28.45
N SER A 429 13.69 -6.77 -28.08
CA SER A 429 14.60 -5.96 -27.26
C SER A 429 15.95 -5.76 -27.94
N SER A 430 16.44 -4.53 -28.00
CA SER A 430 17.82 -4.23 -28.42
C SER A 430 18.42 -3.12 -27.55
N LEU A 431 19.40 -3.46 -26.73
CA LEU A 431 20.16 -2.49 -25.92
C LEU A 431 21.52 -2.27 -26.55
N ALA A 432 21.85 -1.03 -26.94
CA ALA A 432 23.20 -0.71 -27.43
C ALA A 432 23.72 0.64 -26.99
N TRP A 433 25.06 0.78 -27.02
CA TRP A 433 25.77 1.93 -26.47
C TRP A 433 25.27 2.25 -25.06
N ALA A 434 25.38 1.26 -24.19
CA ALA A 434 24.94 1.31 -22.80
C ALA A 434 26.02 0.69 -21.93
N THR A 435 26.44 1.34 -20.85
CA THR A 435 27.44 0.80 -19.92
C THR A 435 26.88 -0.33 -19.07
N SER A 436 27.74 -0.98 -18.27
CA SER A 436 27.32 -1.97 -17.27
C SER A 436 26.43 -1.41 -16.16
N ASP A 437 26.41 -0.09 -15.97
CA ASP A 437 25.55 0.52 -14.95
C ASP A 437 24.19 0.90 -15.55
N GLN A 438 24.04 0.90 -16.88
CA GLN A 438 22.77 1.14 -17.57
C GLN A 438 22.00 -0.17 -17.73
N VAL A 439 20.84 -0.26 -17.08
CA VAL A 439 20.08 -1.50 -16.96
C VAL A 439 18.63 -1.29 -17.43
N ALA A 440 18.23 -2.08 -18.41
CA ALA A 440 16.87 -2.19 -18.93
C ALA A 440 16.09 -3.24 -18.13
N ARG A 441 14.83 -2.95 -17.81
CA ARG A 441 13.94 -3.81 -17.03
C ARG A 441 12.53 -3.81 -17.56
N VAL A 442 11.86 -4.95 -17.44
CA VAL A 442 10.41 -5.01 -17.42
C VAL A 442 9.99 -5.24 -15.99
N GLU A 443 9.04 -4.42 -15.54
CA GLU A 443 8.53 -4.46 -14.19
C GLU A 443 7.01 -4.61 -14.21
N ILE A 444 6.48 -5.36 -13.25
CA ILE A 444 5.05 -5.60 -13.06
C ILE A 444 4.63 -5.08 -11.69
N ASN A 445 3.44 -4.50 -11.62
CA ASN A 445 2.82 -4.07 -10.39
C ASN A 445 1.50 -4.82 -10.23
N ALA A 446 1.33 -5.52 -9.11
CA ALA A 446 0.12 -6.27 -8.79
C ALA A 446 -0.47 -5.73 -7.48
N GLY A 447 -1.73 -5.28 -7.52
CA GLY A 447 -2.41 -4.74 -6.35
C GLY A 447 -2.48 -3.22 -6.32
N SER A 448 -2.59 -2.64 -5.12
CA SER A 448 -2.77 -1.20 -4.89
C SER A 448 -1.54 -0.49 -4.34
N SER A 449 -0.45 -1.21 -4.09
CA SER A 449 0.82 -0.60 -3.70
C SER A 449 1.55 -0.05 -4.93
N GLU A 450 2.44 0.92 -4.74
CA GLU A 450 3.36 1.41 -5.80
C GLU A 450 4.59 0.48 -5.98
N ASN A 451 4.53 -0.75 -5.46
CA ASN A 451 5.67 -1.67 -5.51
C ASN A 451 5.75 -2.33 -6.89
N TRP A 452 6.82 -2.04 -7.63
CA TRP A 452 7.08 -2.60 -8.96
C TRP A 452 8.12 -3.71 -8.85
N GLN A 453 7.72 -4.92 -9.22
CA GLN A 453 8.57 -6.11 -9.22
C GLN A 453 9.29 -6.27 -10.56
N GLU A 454 10.62 -6.41 -10.54
CA GLU A 454 11.43 -6.74 -11.73
C GLU A 454 11.13 -8.19 -12.17
N ILE A 455 10.66 -8.35 -13.42
CA ILE A 455 10.37 -9.67 -14.02
C ILE A 455 11.30 -10.01 -15.19
N TRP A 456 12.05 -9.01 -15.68
CA TRP A 456 13.08 -9.20 -16.69
C TRP A 456 14.13 -8.09 -16.58
N ARG A 457 15.37 -8.43 -16.92
CA ARG A 457 16.54 -7.54 -16.83
C ARG A 457 17.51 -7.76 -17.98
N LEU A 458 18.08 -6.66 -18.47
CA LEU A 458 19.25 -6.66 -19.35
C LEU A 458 20.22 -5.53 -19.00
N THR A 459 21.47 -5.89 -18.72
CA THR A 459 22.56 -4.94 -18.40
C THR A 459 23.37 -4.61 -19.65
N GLY A 460 23.75 -3.34 -19.82
CA GLY A 460 24.57 -2.88 -20.96
C GLY A 460 26.01 -3.39 -20.93
N LEU A 461 26.67 -3.41 -22.10
CA LEU A 461 28.03 -3.96 -22.29
C LEU A 461 29.02 -3.00 -22.95
N VAL A 462 28.75 -1.69 -22.94
CA VAL A 462 29.46 -0.55 -23.58
C VAL A 462 29.46 -0.60 -25.11
N GLN A 463 29.64 -1.78 -25.71
CA GLN A 463 29.41 -2.06 -27.13
C GLN A 463 28.66 -3.37 -27.28
N SER A 464 27.46 -3.29 -27.86
CA SER A 464 26.71 -4.43 -28.39
C SER A 464 26.38 -4.15 -29.85
N ASN A 465 26.12 -5.23 -30.60
CA ASN A 465 25.47 -5.15 -31.89
C ASN A 465 24.04 -4.64 -31.71
N ASN A 466 23.50 -3.96 -32.73
CA ASN A 466 22.12 -3.47 -32.75
C ASN A 466 21.11 -4.59 -33.04
N ASP A 467 21.44 -5.82 -32.64
CA ASP A 467 20.63 -6.99 -32.91
C ASP A 467 19.48 -7.04 -31.91
N PHE A 468 18.35 -7.58 -32.33
CA PHE A 468 17.18 -7.76 -31.49
C PHE A 468 17.12 -9.19 -30.95
N THR A 469 16.72 -9.32 -29.69
CA THR A 469 16.28 -10.57 -29.09
C THR A 469 14.78 -10.53 -28.88
N SER A 470 14.09 -11.61 -29.26
CA SER A 470 12.67 -11.79 -28.93
C SER A 470 12.57 -12.36 -27.52
N GLU A 471 11.96 -11.60 -26.63
CA GLU A 471 11.76 -11.95 -25.23
C GLU A 471 10.33 -12.49 -25.05
N THR A 472 10.19 -13.46 -24.15
CA THR A 472 8.88 -14.05 -23.78
C THR A 472 8.87 -14.29 -22.28
N LEU A 473 8.03 -13.55 -21.57
CA LEU A 473 7.91 -13.64 -20.12
C LEU A 473 6.66 -14.41 -19.72
N ASP A 474 6.81 -15.32 -18.76
CA ASP A 474 5.70 -16.07 -18.16
C ASP A 474 4.99 -15.21 -17.12
N LEU A 475 3.68 -14.99 -17.29
CA LEU A 475 2.88 -14.21 -16.35
C LEU A 475 2.03 -15.08 -15.39
N SER A 476 2.21 -16.41 -15.39
CA SER A 476 1.35 -17.34 -14.65
C SER A 476 1.36 -17.12 -13.13
N GLU A 477 2.42 -16.50 -12.58
CA GLU A 477 2.50 -16.11 -11.17
C GLU A 477 1.43 -15.08 -10.76
N TRP A 478 0.90 -14.32 -11.73
CA TRP A 478 -0.13 -13.31 -11.52
C TRP A 478 -1.52 -13.73 -12.00
N SER A 479 -1.71 -14.98 -12.43
CA SER A 479 -3.03 -15.49 -12.82
C SER A 479 -4.08 -15.25 -11.72
N GLY A 480 -5.24 -14.74 -12.14
CA GLY A 480 -6.30 -14.29 -11.24
C GLY A 480 -6.05 -12.94 -10.58
N LYS A 481 -5.07 -12.14 -11.00
CA LYS A 481 -4.80 -10.80 -10.45
C LYS A 481 -4.93 -9.71 -11.51
N THR A 482 -5.16 -8.49 -11.04
CA THR A 482 -4.99 -7.26 -11.84
C THR A 482 -3.53 -6.80 -11.80
N VAL A 483 -2.95 -6.47 -12.95
CA VAL A 483 -1.55 -6.03 -13.06
C VAL A 483 -1.38 -4.79 -13.96
N ARG A 484 -0.34 -4.01 -13.69
CA ARG A 484 0.20 -2.98 -14.59
C ARG A 484 1.61 -3.36 -15.01
N ILE A 485 2.04 -2.92 -16.19
CA ILE A 485 3.35 -3.26 -16.78
C ILE A 485 4.07 -1.98 -17.19
N ARG A 486 5.38 -1.92 -16.91
CA ARG A 486 6.24 -0.84 -17.41
C ARG A 486 7.60 -1.34 -17.88
N PHE A 487 8.17 -0.58 -18.79
CA PHE A 487 9.54 -0.72 -19.27
C PHE A 487 10.38 0.39 -18.64
N ARG A 488 11.43 0.03 -17.92
CA ARG A 488 12.28 0.97 -17.17
C ARG A 488 13.74 0.87 -17.59
N TYR A 489 14.37 2.01 -17.85
CA TYR A 489 15.79 2.13 -18.16
C TYR A 489 16.46 3.10 -17.19
N SER A 490 17.35 2.57 -16.34
CA SER A 490 17.92 3.33 -15.22
C SER A 490 19.39 2.98 -14.95
N LEU A 491 20.02 3.78 -14.09
CA LEU A 491 21.41 3.59 -13.65
C LEU A 491 21.48 2.86 -12.31
N GLU A 492 22.32 1.83 -12.21
CA GLU A 492 22.72 1.19 -10.93
C GLU A 492 24.06 1.70 -10.40
N GLY A 493 24.67 2.66 -11.09
CA GLY A 493 25.97 3.24 -10.78
C GLY A 493 26.09 4.66 -11.32
N THR A 494 27.31 5.08 -11.64
CA THR A 494 27.58 6.46 -12.09
C THR A 494 28.06 6.54 -13.54
N SER A 495 28.44 5.41 -14.13
CA SER A 495 28.94 5.35 -15.49
C SER A 495 27.79 5.18 -16.47
N TYR A 496 27.61 6.08 -17.43
CA TYR A 496 26.57 5.93 -18.46
C TYR A 496 27.03 6.51 -19.79
N TYR A 497 26.50 5.97 -20.87
CA TYR A 497 26.65 6.55 -22.19
C TYR A 497 25.52 7.55 -22.44
N ALA A 498 25.88 8.84 -22.47
CA ALA A 498 24.97 9.98 -22.62
C ALA A 498 24.49 10.19 -24.07
N GLY A 499 24.11 9.11 -24.75
CA GLY A 499 23.71 9.16 -26.16
C GLY A 499 22.21 9.30 -26.37
N SER A 500 21.80 10.23 -27.22
CA SER A 500 20.39 10.48 -27.59
C SER A 500 20.04 10.08 -29.03
N SER A 501 20.96 9.49 -29.77
CA SER A 501 20.73 9.06 -31.16
C SER A 501 19.85 7.82 -31.23
N SER A 502 19.21 7.55 -32.37
CA SER A 502 18.44 6.31 -32.62
C SER A 502 19.27 5.01 -32.49
N ASN A 503 20.60 5.13 -32.46
CA ASN A 503 21.51 4.00 -32.31
C ASN A 503 21.85 3.68 -30.84
N SER A 504 21.48 4.52 -29.87
CA SER A 504 21.89 4.36 -28.47
C SER A 504 20.73 4.12 -27.51
N GLY A 505 21.02 3.54 -26.34
CA GLY A 505 20.01 3.19 -25.35
C GLY A 505 19.26 1.91 -25.69
N TRP A 506 18.12 1.72 -25.05
CA TRP A 506 17.25 0.56 -25.20
C TRP A 506 16.17 0.84 -26.23
N VAL A 507 16.02 -0.06 -27.20
CA VAL A 507 14.93 -0.04 -28.17
C VAL A 507 14.04 -1.26 -27.95
N ILE A 508 12.74 -1.01 -27.96
CA ILE A 508 11.69 -1.99 -27.68
C ILE A 508 10.71 -1.95 -28.85
N ASP A 509 10.29 -3.12 -29.33
CA ASP A 509 9.40 -3.25 -30.48
C ASP A 509 8.46 -4.45 -30.33
N ASP A 510 7.37 -4.49 -31.10
CA ASP A 510 6.36 -5.57 -31.14
C ASP A 510 5.89 -6.07 -29.76
N ILE A 511 5.55 -5.16 -28.86
CA ILE A 511 5.09 -5.51 -27.51
C ILE A 511 3.67 -6.07 -27.60
N SER A 512 3.43 -7.26 -27.07
CA SER A 512 2.10 -7.86 -27.04
C SER A 512 1.87 -8.72 -25.80
N LEU A 513 0.61 -8.78 -25.38
CA LEU A 513 0.16 -9.58 -24.25
C LEU A 513 -0.81 -10.65 -24.74
N SER A 514 -0.71 -11.85 -24.16
CA SER A 514 -1.65 -12.94 -24.42
C SER A 514 -2.12 -13.55 -23.11
N GLY A 515 -3.36 -14.06 -23.08
CA GLY A 515 -3.96 -14.59 -21.86
C GLY A 515 -4.28 -13.49 -20.85
N VAL A 516 -4.62 -12.29 -21.31
CA VAL A 516 -5.03 -11.17 -20.47
C VAL A 516 -6.27 -10.49 -21.04
N ASP A 517 -7.07 -9.90 -20.15
CA ASP A 517 -8.12 -8.94 -20.52
C ASP A 517 -7.73 -7.55 -20.05
N ARG A 518 -8.06 -6.52 -20.83
CA ARG A 518 -7.94 -5.12 -20.41
C ARG A 518 -9.11 -4.79 -19.49
N VAL A 519 -8.83 -4.19 -18.35
CA VAL A 519 -9.86 -3.57 -17.51
C VAL A 519 -10.44 -2.37 -18.25
N ALA A 520 -11.74 -2.40 -18.52
CA ALA A 520 -12.47 -1.33 -19.21
C ALA A 520 -13.06 -0.33 -18.21
N GLU A 521 -13.67 -0.84 -17.14
CA GLU A 521 -14.29 -0.03 -16.09
C GLU A 521 -14.10 -0.69 -14.71
N ILE A 522 -14.01 0.14 -13.68
CA ILE A 522 -13.94 -0.28 -12.28
C ILE A 522 -14.99 0.52 -11.50
N ASP A 523 -15.93 -0.19 -10.88
CA ASP A 523 -16.82 0.36 -9.87
C ASP A 523 -16.32 -0.04 -8.48
N GLU A 524 -15.68 0.90 -7.77
CA GLU A 524 -15.23 0.68 -6.39
C GLU A 524 -16.38 0.90 -5.40
N LEU A 525 -16.70 -0.13 -4.64
CA LEU A 525 -17.75 -0.07 -3.62
C LEU A 525 -17.24 0.64 -2.37
N PRO A 526 -18.10 1.27 -1.56
CA PRO A 526 -17.70 1.82 -0.26
C PRO A 526 -17.19 0.74 0.69
N ALA A 527 -16.11 1.04 1.42
CA ALA A 527 -15.60 0.14 2.46
C ALA A 527 -16.63 -0.09 3.59
N GLN A 528 -16.72 -1.34 4.04
CA GLN A 528 -17.62 -1.79 5.11
C GLN A 528 -16.80 -2.22 6.32
N MET A 529 -16.73 -1.37 7.34
CA MET A 529 -16.00 -1.64 8.59
C MET A 529 -16.80 -2.52 9.55
N GLY A 530 -16.13 -3.37 10.32
CA GLY A 530 -16.72 -4.25 11.33
C GLY A 530 -17.48 -5.46 10.80
N THR A 531 -17.36 -5.76 9.50
CA THR A 531 -18.01 -6.88 8.81
C THR A 531 -17.06 -7.50 7.80
N ASN A 532 -17.33 -8.75 7.42
CA ASN A 532 -16.66 -9.48 6.35
C ASN A 532 -17.63 -9.84 5.20
N SER A 533 -18.74 -9.12 5.06
CA SER A 533 -19.70 -9.31 3.98
C SER A 533 -19.90 -8.05 3.16
N LEU A 534 -20.11 -8.23 1.85
CA LEU A 534 -20.48 -7.18 0.90
C LEU A 534 -21.87 -7.47 0.33
N HIS A 535 -22.59 -6.42 -0.06
CA HIS A 535 -23.85 -6.54 -0.82
C HIS A 535 -23.67 -5.79 -2.13
N ILE A 536 -23.84 -6.49 -3.25
CA ILE A 536 -23.56 -5.98 -4.60
C ILE A 536 -24.76 -6.23 -5.48
N THR A 537 -25.23 -5.20 -6.19
CA THR A 537 -26.27 -5.32 -7.21
C THR A 537 -25.60 -5.29 -8.58
N PHE A 538 -26.03 -6.18 -9.47
CA PHE A 538 -25.57 -6.21 -10.86
C PHE A 538 -26.72 -5.80 -11.78
N ASP A 539 -26.45 -4.91 -12.74
CA ASP A 539 -27.48 -4.31 -13.59
C ASP A 539 -27.63 -5.05 -14.95
N SER A 540 -26.82 -6.09 -15.18
CA SER A 540 -26.89 -6.92 -16.38
C SER A 540 -26.51 -8.38 -16.07
N ASN A 541 -26.80 -9.28 -17.01
CA ASN A 541 -26.42 -10.69 -16.97
C ASN A 541 -25.07 -10.98 -17.65
N GLU A 542 -24.31 -9.95 -18.00
CA GLU A 542 -22.96 -10.12 -18.53
C GLU A 542 -22.01 -10.57 -17.42
N PRO A 543 -20.99 -11.42 -17.71
CA PRO A 543 -19.98 -11.78 -16.73
C PRO A 543 -19.28 -10.54 -16.16
N ALA A 544 -19.14 -10.51 -14.84
CA ALA A 544 -18.48 -9.44 -14.12
C ALA A 544 -17.36 -10.01 -13.25
N PHE A 545 -16.29 -9.24 -13.05
CA PHE A 545 -15.16 -9.67 -12.24
C PHE A 545 -15.20 -8.96 -10.88
N LEU A 546 -15.27 -9.71 -9.80
CA LEU A 546 -15.21 -9.18 -8.44
C LEU A 546 -13.79 -9.30 -7.88
N GLN A 547 -13.28 -8.23 -7.29
CA GLN A 547 -12.16 -8.29 -6.36
C GLN A 547 -12.55 -7.73 -5.01
N THR A 548 -11.95 -8.30 -3.96
CA THR A 548 -12.12 -7.79 -2.59
C THR A 548 -10.78 -7.51 -1.95
N ARG A 549 -10.77 -6.52 -1.05
CA ARG A 549 -9.65 -6.25 -0.15
C ARG A 549 -10.16 -6.13 1.29
N ASP A 550 -9.27 -6.40 2.23
CA ASP A 550 -9.53 -6.12 3.64
C ASP A 550 -8.95 -4.75 4.02
N PHE A 551 -9.43 -4.22 5.14
CA PHE A 551 -8.87 -3.08 5.84
C PHE A 551 -8.31 -3.54 7.19
N ALA A 552 -7.19 -2.98 7.63
CA ALA A 552 -6.60 -3.26 8.94
C ALA A 552 -5.77 -2.06 9.43
N PHE A 553 -5.25 -2.14 10.64
CA PHE A 553 -4.27 -1.19 11.20
C PHE A 553 -4.81 0.25 11.33
N GLY A 554 -6.11 0.40 11.54
CA GLY A 554 -6.75 1.72 11.63
C GLY A 554 -7.30 2.18 10.30
N GLY A 555 -7.78 1.25 9.49
CA GLY A 555 -8.40 1.55 8.19
C GLY A 555 -7.41 1.73 7.03
N PHE A 556 -6.21 1.14 7.12
CA PHE A 556 -5.35 1.02 5.94
C PHE A 556 -5.89 -0.09 5.02
N PRO A 557 -6.04 0.19 3.71
CA PRO A 557 -6.39 -0.85 2.75
C PRO A 557 -5.24 -1.83 2.58
N LEU A 558 -5.54 -3.13 2.65
CA LEU A 558 -4.61 -4.18 2.28
C LEU A 558 -4.69 -4.47 0.78
N ASP A 559 -3.77 -5.29 0.28
CA ASP A 559 -3.74 -5.65 -1.14
C ASP A 559 -5.03 -6.33 -1.60
N TRP A 560 -5.47 -5.94 -2.79
CA TRP A 560 -6.56 -6.58 -3.53
C TRP A 560 -6.27 -8.07 -3.71
N GLY A 561 -7.28 -8.88 -3.43
CA GLY A 561 -7.20 -10.31 -3.65
C GLY A 561 -7.46 -10.75 -5.08
N PRO A 562 -7.56 -12.07 -5.29
CA PRO A 562 -7.79 -12.62 -6.60
C PRO A 562 -9.15 -12.19 -7.15
N ILE A 563 -9.24 -12.20 -8.48
CA ILE A 563 -10.45 -11.98 -9.23
C ILE A 563 -11.33 -13.22 -9.13
N VAL A 564 -12.61 -13.00 -8.86
CA VAL A 564 -13.67 -13.99 -8.92
C VAL A 564 -14.61 -13.58 -10.04
N GLU A 565 -14.73 -14.42 -11.06
CA GLU A 565 -15.74 -14.23 -12.10
C GLU A 565 -17.13 -14.55 -11.53
N VAL A 566 -18.07 -13.65 -11.79
CA VAL A 566 -19.45 -13.71 -11.35
C VAL A 566 -20.32 -13.66 -12.59
N GLU A 567 -21.28 -14.59 -12.68
CA GLU A 567 -22.27 -14.64 -13.76
C GLU A 567 -23.66 -14.31 -13.17
N PRO A 568 -24.08 -13.05 -13.17
CA PRO A 568 -25.42 -12.69 -12.72
C PRO A 568 -26.47 -13.33 -13.64
N VAL A 569 -27.50 -13.92 -13.06
CA VAL A 569 -28.60 -14.50 -13.82
C VAL A 569 -29.84 -13.64 -13.70
N THR A 570 -30.53 -13.41 -14.82
CA THR A 570 -31.83 -12.74 -14.77
C THR A 570 -32.80 -13.61 -14.00
N TYR A 571 -33.40 -13.07 -12.95
CA TYR A 571 -34.45 -13.76 -12.24
C TYR A 571 -35.73 -13.77 -13.09
N SER A 572 -36.06 -14.91 -13.71
CA SER A 572 -37.24 -15.07 -14.56
C SER A 572 -38.54 -15.33 -13.78
N GLY A 573 -38.53 -15.17 -12.46
CA GLY A 573 -39.66 -15.55 -11.60
C GLY A 573 -39.61 -17.01 -11.15
N ILE A 574 -40.68 -17.45 -10.48
CA ILE A 574 -40.84 -18.84 -10.05
C ILE A 574 -41.46 -19.64 -11.20
N GLU A 575 -40.64 -20.28 -12.03
CA GLU A 575 -41.11 -21.33 -12.93
C GLU A 575 -40.91 -22.69 -12.26
N ASN A 576 -41.94 -23.21 -11.60
CA ASN A 576 -41.91 -24.61 -11.18
C ASN A 576 -42.35 -25.48 -12.36
N SER A 577 -41.52 -26.45 -12.71
CA SER A 577 -41.79 -27.30 -13.87
C SER A 577 -43.01 -28.23 -13.66
N ASN A 578 -43.46 -28.40 -12.42
CA ASN A 578 -44.54 -29.31 -12.04
C ASN A 578 -45.54 -28.67 -11.07
N THR A 579 -46.72 -28.30 -11.58
CA THR A 579 -47.85 -27.88 -10.74
C THR A 579 -48.17 -28.93 -9.67
N GLY A 580 -48.24 -28.51 -8.41
CA GLY A 580 -48.58 -29.36 -7.27
C GLY A 580 -47.40 -30.03 -6.56
N ASN A 581 -46.16 -29.82 -6.99
CA ASN A 581 -44.97 -30.29 -6.24
C ASN A 581 -44.30 -29.14 -5.48
N TRP A 582 -43.70 -29.46 -4.33
CA TRP A 582 -42.86 -28.53 -3.61
C TRP A 582 -41.47 -28.52 -4.23
N GLU A 583 -41.04 -27.36 -4.71
CA GLU A 583 -39.71 -27.09 -5.28
C GLU A 583 -39.03 -25.99 -4.45
N TRP A 584 -37.70 -25.97 -4.44
CA TRP A 584 -36.93 -24.99 -3.67
C TRP A 584 -36.49 -23.85 -4.60
N ASP A 585 -36.85 -22.62 -4.25
CA ASP A 585 -36.40 -21.38 -4.92
C ASP A 585 -35.39 -20.64 -4.04
N PRO A 586 -34.32 -20.10 -4.62
CA PRO A 586 -33.24 -19.46 -3.86
C PRO A 586 -33.61 -18.13 -3.18
N VAL A 587 -34.67 -17.45 -3.64
CA VAL A 587 -35.17 -16.20 -3.06
C VAL A 587 -36.30 -16.49 -2.06
N PHE A 588 -37.20 -17.41 -2.41
CA PHE A 588 -38.47 -17.66 -1.72
C PHE A 588 -38.56 -18.98 -0.95
N GLY A 589 -37.48 -19.77 -0.93
CA GLY A 589 -37.40 -21.03 -0.23
C GLY A 589 -38.31 -22.11 -0.83
N TYR A 590 -38.73 -23.08 -0.02
CA TYR A 590 -39.67 -24.11 -0.48
C TYR A 590 -41.02 -23.50 -0.83
N ASN A 591 -41.40 -23.66 -2.09
CA ASN A 591 -42.64 -23.17 -2.67
C ASN A 591 -43.31 -24.24 -3.53
N GLN A 592 -44.58 -24.04 -3.86
CA GLN A 592 -45.38 -24.96 -4.67
C GLN A 592 -46.19 -24.15 -5.67
N GLN A 593 -45.99 -24.37 -6.97
CA GLN A 593 -46.82 -23.76 -8.00
C GLN A 593 -48.16 -24.48 -8.07
N LEU A 594 -49.24 -23.70 -8.07
CA LEU A 594 -50.59 -24.23 -8.10
C LEU A 594 -51.25 -24.07 -9.47
N ASP A 595 -50.95 -22.98 -10.17
CA ASP A 595 -51.31 -22.74 -11.57
C ASP A 595 -50.27 -21.81 -12.25
N LEU A 596 -50.53 -21.32 -13.47
CA LEU A 596 -49.59 -20.50 -14.23
C LEU A 596 -49.23 -19.17 -13.53
N ASP A 597 -50.17 -18.62 -12.74
CA ASP A 597 -50.09 -17.23 -12.27
C ASP A 597 -49.81 -17.16 -10.75
N TRP A 598 -49.85 -18.30 -10.04
CA TRP A 598 -49.73 -18.38 -8.58
C TRP A 598 -48.82 -19.49 -8.07
N THR A 599 -47.93 -19.08 -7.16
CA THR A 599 -47.11 -19.96 -6.34
C THR A 599 -47.37 -19.71 -4.86
N TYR A 600 -47.40 -20.76 -4.05
CA TYR A 600 -47.43 -20.63 -2.59
C TYR A 600 -46.07 -20.94 -2.00
N ALA A 601 -45.44 -19.97 -1.33
CA ALA A 601 -44.23 -20.17 -0.55
C ALA A 601 -44.60 -20.40 0.91
N SER A 602 -44.12 -21.50 1.50
CA SER A 602 -44.47 -21.90 2.87
C SER A 602 -44.14 -20.82 3.91
N ALA A 603 -43.10 -20.03 3.63
CA ALA A 603 -42.63 -18.98 4.52
C ALA A 603 -43.28 -17.60 4.27
N LEU A 604 -43.88 -17.37 3.10
CA LEU A 604 -44.30 -16.02 2.67
C LEU A 604 -45.78 -15.91 2.29
N GLY A 605 -46.46 -17.02 2.03
CA GLY A 605 -47.82 -17.01 1.51
C GLY A 605 -47.83 -17.04 -0.02
N TRP A 606 -48.80 -16.34 -0.61
CA TRP A 606 -49.07 -16.42 -2.05
C TRP A 606 -48.20 -15.45 -2.84
N ILE A 607 -47.62 -15.90 -3.93
CA ILE A 607 -46.77 -15.13 -4.84
C ILE A 607 -47.46 -15.13 -6.19
N ASN A 608 -47.69 -13.94 -6.75
CA ASN A 608 -48.23 -13.80 -8.10
C ASN A 608 -47.06 -13.80 -9.09
N THR A 609 -46.95 -14.85 -9.90
CA THR A 609 -45.83 -15.06 -10.84
C THR A 609 -45.99 -14.19 -12.10
N ASP A 610 -47.22 -13.95 -12.55
CA ASP A 610 -47.55 -13.10 -13.71
C ASP A 610 -47.25 -11.62 -13.49
N ASN A 611 -47.38 -11.16 -12.25
CA ASN A 611 -47.11 -9.79 -11.82
C ASN A 611 -46.01 -9.78 -10.76
N PHE A 612 -44.99 -10.63 -10.90
CA PHE A 612 -43.83 -10.58 -10.03
C PHE A 612 -43.28 -9.12 -9.98
N PRO A 613 -42.95 -8.55 -8.80
CA PRO A 613 -42.61 -9.21 -7.54
C PRO A 613 -43.66 -9.07 -6.42
N TRP A 614 -44.95 -9.28 -6.66
CA TRP A 614 -45.97 -9.16 -5.59
C TRP A 614 -46.16 -10.45 -4.76
N VAL A 615 -46.05 -10.31 -3.44
CA VAL A 615 -46.23 -11.34 -2.39
C VAL A 615 -47.40 -10.95 -1.49
N CYS A 616 -48.35 -11.86 -1.31
CA CYS A 616 -49.48 -11.74 -0.41
C CYS A 616 -49.23 -12.59 0.84
N THR A 617 -49.01 -11.91 1.96
CA THR A 617 -48.88 -12.52 3.28
C THR A 617 -50.19 -12.42 4.06
N THR A 618 -50.25 -12.96 5.27
CA THR A 618 -51.41 -12.74 6.18
C THR A 618 -51.62 -11.27 6.54
N SER A 619 -50.60 -10.43 6.36
CA SER A 619 -50.63 -9.00 6.65
C SER A 619 -50.96 -8.13 5.44
N GLY A 620 -51.18 -8.73 4.27
CA GLY A 620 -51.59 -8.03 3.05
C GLY A 620 -50.61 -8.19 1.89
N TRP A 621 -50.75 -7.32 0.90
CA TRP A 621 -49.96 -7.32 -0.33
C TRP A 621 -48.69 -6.48 -0.18
N PHE A 622 -47.58 -7.08 -0.56
CA PHE A 622 -46.27 -6.47 -0.54
C PHE A 622 -45.55 -6.72 -1.87
N ARG A 623 -44.82 -5.72 -2.34
CA ARG A 623 -43.86 -5.85 -3.43
C ARG A 623 -42.53 -6.28 -2.83
N TYR A 624 -41.99 -7.42 -3.25
CA TYR A 624 -40.64 -7.82 -2.89
C TYR A 624 -39.62 -6.84 -3.48
N MET A 625 -38.65 -6.45 -2.65
CA MET A 625 -37.59 -5.50 -3.00
C MET A 625 -36.24 -6.22 -3.05
N HIS A 626 -35.83 -6.91 -1.98
CA HIS A 626 -34.61 -7.74 -1.96
C HIS A 626 -34.53 -8.67 -0.73
N GLY A 627 -33.54 -9.59 -0.70
CA GLY A 627 -33.24 -10.48 0.42
C GLY A 627 -33.57 -11.95 0.15
N SER A 628 -33.53 -12.78 1.19
CA SER A 628 -33.93 -14.19 1.08
C SER A 628 -34.71 -14.63 2.32
N VAL A 629 -35.47 -15.71 2.20
CA VAL A 629 -36.26 -16.24 3.34
C VAL A 629 -35.40 -16.56 4.56
N ASP A 630 -34.19 -17.07 4.34
CA ASP A 630 -33.29 -17.50 5.42
C ASP A 630 -32.64 -16.33 6.17
N LYS A 631 -32.44 -15.20 5.49
CA LYS A 631 -31.73 -14.03 6.05
C LYS A 631 -32.63 -12.85 6.35
N GLY A 632 -33.80 -12.79 5.73
CA GLY A 632 -34.75 -11.70 5.80
C GLY A 632 -35.00 -11.05 4.44
N LEU A 633 -36.24 -10.63 4.21
CA LEU A 633 -36.74 -10.00 3.00
C LEU A 633 -37.11 -8.57 3.28
N TRP A 634 -36.72 -7.68 2.39
CA TRP A 634 -37.24 -6.33 2.26
C TRP A 634 -38.41 -6.32 1.30
N LEU A 635 -39.53 -5.85 1.81
CA LEU A 635 -40.82 -5.80 1.15
C LEU A 635 -41.35 -4.36 1.19
N TYR A 636 -42.14 -3.94 0.22
CA TYR A 636 -42.77 -2.62 0.18
C TYR A 636 -44.28 -2.77 0.08
N SER A 637 -45.03 -2.10 0.94
CA SER A 637 -46.48 -1.96 0.81
C SER A 637 -46.88 -0.50 0.63
N PRO A 638 -47.82 -0.18 -0.29
CA PRO A 638 -48.38 1.17 -0.38
C PRO A 638 -49.04 1.66 0.92
N GLU A 639 -49.50 0.75 1.78
CA GLU A 639 -50.16 1.07 3.04
C GLU A 639 -49.18 1.15 4.23
N TRP A 640 -48.07 0.39 4.18
CA TRP A 640 -47.17 0.21 5.34
C TRP A 640 -45.72 0.68 5.10
N GLY A 641 -45.37 1.08 3.88
CA GLY A 641 -44.01 1.45 3.49
C GLY A 641 -43.09 0.24 3.36
N PHE A 642 -41.78 0.45 3.53
CA PHE A 642 -40.79 -0.63 3.53
C PHE A 642 -40.82 -1.43 4.83
N VAL A 643 -40.72 -2.75 4.70
CA VAL A 643 -40.88 -3.73 5.76
C VAL A 643 -39.80 -4.79 5.62
N TYR A 644 -39.14 -5.12 6.72
CA TYR A 644 -38.14 -6.20 6.77
C TYR A 644 -38.65 -7.42 7.53
N THR A 645 -38.38 -8.63 7.03
CA THR A 645 -38.66 -9.89 7.73
C THR A 645 -37.44 -10.36 8.50
N ASP A 646 -37.62 -10.77 9.76
CA ASP A 646 -36.55 -11.34 10.60
C ASP A 646 -36.34 -12.85 10.30
N SER A 647 -35.19 -13.41 10.69
CA SER A 647 -34.80 -14.82 10.46
C SER A 647 -35.60 -15.85 11.27
N GLY A 648 -36.77 -15.44 11.79
CA GLY A 648 -37.75 -16.27 12.49
C GLY A 648 -39.14 -15.87 12.00
N MET A 649 -39.53 -16.36 10.82
CA MET A 649 -40.76 -15.96 10.11
C MET A 649 -42.08 -16.45 10.74
N SER A 650 -42.14 -16.63 12.07
CA SER A 650 -43.43 -16.65 12.76
C SER A 650 -43.92 -15.20 12.97
N GLU A 651 -44.44 -14.62 11.89
CA GLU A 651 -45.38 -13.48 11.89
C GLU A 651 -44.87 -12.08 12.30
N ARG A 652 -43.55 -11.83 12.42
CA ARG A 652 -43.05 -10.50 12.83
C ARG A 652 -42.30 -9.73 11.74
N PHE A 653 -43.00 -8.79 11.13
CA PHE A 653 -42.44 -7.71 10.32
C PHE A 653 -41.86 -6.59 11.21
N ARG A 654 -40.69 -6.04 10.88
CA ARG A 654 -40.15 -4.82 11.50
C ARG A 654 -40.33 -3.63 10.56
N TYR A 655 -40.91 -2.55 11.06
CA TYR A 655 -41.05 -1.28 10.32
C TYR A 655 -39.75 -0.48 10.40
N ALA A 656 -39.23 -0.02 9.25
CA ALA A 656 -38.16 0.96 9.23
C ALA A 656 -38.75 2.38 9.42
N PRO A 657 -38.24 3.22 10.33
CA PRO A 657 -38.71 4.59 10.48
C PRO A 657 -38.11 5.47 9.38
N PHE A 658 -38.77 5.58 8.23
CA PHE A 658 -38.57 6.72 7.34
C PHE A 658 -39.62 7.78 7.69
N THR A 659 -39.18 8.87 8.31
CA THR A 659 -40.01 10.05 8.55
C THR A 659 -40.37 10.72 7.23
N SER A 660 -41.54 11.35 7.22
CA SER A 660 -42.36 11.80 6.08
C SER A 660 -41.79 12.88 5.14
N GLU A 661 -40.49 12.94 4.88
CA GLU A 661 -39.90 13.89 3.92
C GLU A 661 -39.57 13.27 2.55
N SER A 662 -39.76 11.96 2.35
CA SER A 662 -39.45 11.25 1.10
C SER A 662 -40.66 10.91 0.21
N SER A 663 -41.84 11.50 0.44
CA SER A 663 -43.07 11.14 -0.28
C SER A 663 -43.25 11.78 -1.67
N SER A 664 -42.23 12.43 -2.26
CA SER A 664 -42.40 13.15 -3.53
C SER A 664 -41.64 12.61 -4.74
N SER A 665 -41.12 11.38 -4.72
CA SER A 665 -40.33 10.86 -5.86
C SER A 665 -40.79 9.52 -6.45
N PHE A 666 -42.07 9.17 -6.36
CA PHE A 666 -42.68 8.17 -7.24
C PHE A 666 -44.10 8.60 -7.62
N GLY A 667 -44.24 9.21 -8.79
CA GLY A 667 -45.53 9.67 -9.31
C GLY A 667 -45.43 10.58 -10.54
N ASN A 668 -44.92 10.05 -11.66
CA ASN A 668 -45.46 10.14 -13.02
C ASN A 668 -44.46 9.64 -14.06
#